data_AF-A0A2P4SS52-F1
#
_entry.id   AF-A0A2P4SS52-F1
#
_cell.length_a   1.000
_cell.length_b   1.000
_cell.length_c   1.000
_cell.angle_alpha   90.00
_cell.angle_beta   90.00
_cell.angle_gamma   90.00
#
_symmetry.space_group_name_H-M   'P 1'
#
loop_
_entity.id
_entity.type
_entity.pdbx_description
1 polymer ?
#
loop_
_entity_poly.entity_id
_entity_poly.type
_entity_poly.pdbx_seq_one_letter_code
_entity_poly.pdbx_strand_id
1 'polypeptide(L)'
;TTSGDTLELVEESLDTELLNNAVRLHIQGCPLLPGGVHLCEVQNHLVLLLVTVQSVHRILLPHPAYAYRGDLITESQMQSVFTDIGKINFRDPSSYYLIPSVPGLAANSVASAAWLSSDGEALFALPSAAGGIFVIKLPPHDVPGVVSVVELKQSSVVQRFLTGWMPTAIRGDGPSDVPISLAVHCLDHDAFLFALCQDHKLRMWSYKDQMCLMVADLLEFMPVSRDLRLAAGTGHRLRLAFSQSLGLYLGVYMHAPKRGQFCVFQLVSTESNRYSLDHISSLFSSQETLIDFALTSAEIWALWHNEENQTIVKYINFEQNVAGQWNQVFVQPLPEEEVTVRHDQDPRETYLEYLFTPGRFSNAAIQKALQIFSQGTERHTDLTWDELKKEVTLAVENEFQGSVTEYECSPEEFCQLQVDFWSKFCACCLQYQEALSRPLALLLNPYTNMVCLLKKGFVSFLVPCSLVDHLYLLSNEHLLTEEDAAIFDDLEMSRDVVCLVQCLRLIGESIPMEIAFMMEMACSRLQPPEKAAEQILGDLIANDTENVMEDIHSKLQEIRNPIHAIGVLIREMDYETDTDMERAHPLNMRLNLTQLYGSSTAVSVVCWGVCKIATIRFQICRDLLILQQLLLRLGDPMVLGGGQLFQSQQDLLHRTSPLLLSYYLIRWASQCPASDIPIDTLESNLQHLSVLELADTTVLTPHK
;
A
#
# COMPACT_ATOMS: atom_id res chain seq x y z
N THR A 1 4.71 -1.97 14.96
CA THR A 1 3.29 -1.97 15.38
C THR A 1 3.20 -1.79 16.90
N THR A 2 2.08 -1.31 17.45
CA THR A 2 1.87 -1.18 18.90
C THR A 2 0.62 -1.96 19.35
N SER A 3 0.69 -2.61 20.51
CA SER A 3 -0.44 -3.32 21.12
C SER A 3 -0.36 -3.22 22.64
N GLY A 4 -1.21 -2.36 23.23
CA GLY A 4 -1.19 -2.11 24.67
C GLY A 4 0.16 -1.55 25.13
N ASP A 5 0.86 -2.35 25.94
CA ASP A 5 2.19 -2.05 26.50
C ASP A 5 3.35 -2.63 25.67
N THR A 6 3.06 -3.18 24.49
CA THR A 6 4.04 -3.84 23.64
C THR A 6 4.26 -3.05 22.35
N LEU A 7 5.53 -2.78 22.04
CA LEU A 7 6.00 -2.17 20.81
C LEU A 7 6.81 -3.20 20.02
N GLU A 8 6.41 -3.44 18.78
CA GLU A 8 7.13 -4.30 17.84
C GLU A 8 7.75 -3.43 16.75
N LEU A 9 9.07 -3.56 16.60
CA LEU A 9 9.90 -2.87 15.62
C LEU A 9 10.45 -3.91 14.66
N VAL A 10 10.34 -3.65 13.37
CA VAL A 10 10.91 -4.50 12.32
C VAL A 10 11.66 -3.61 11.36
N GLU A 11 12.88 -3.99 11.02
CA GLU A 11 13.71 -3.36 10.01
C GLU A 11 13.60 -4.18 8.73
N GLU A 12 13.13 -3.53 7.67
CA GLU A 12 13.05 -4.13 6.34
C GLU A 12 13.98 -3.33 5.43
N SER A 13 14.99 -3.99 4.88
CA SER A 13 15.87 -3.42 3.85
C SER A 13 15.50 -4.02 2.51
N LEU A 14 15.44 -3.18 1.48
CA LEU A 14 15.26 -3.66 0.12
C LEU A 14 16.60 -4.09 -0.50
N ASP A 15 17.72 -3.57 -0.01
CA ASP A 15 19.03 -3.77 -0.64
C ASP A 15 19.74 -5.05 -0.18
N THR A 16 19.57 -5.44 1.08
CA THR A 16 20.32 -6.53 1.70
C THR A 16 19.45 -7.32 2.68
N GLU A 17 19.71 -8.62 2.83
CA GLU A 17 19.09 -9.41 3.90
C GLU A 17 19.59 -9.01 5.28
N LEU A 18 18.67 -8.93 6.24
CA LEU A 18 18.97 -8.53 7.61
C LEU A 18 18.72 -9.65 8.61
N LEU A 19 19.73 -9.93 9.43
CA LEU A 19 19.65 -10.80 10.60
C LEU A 19 19.23 -10.00 11.83
N ASN A 20 18.46 -10.62 12.73
CA ASN A 20 17.98 -10.01 13.97
C ASN A 20 17.20 -8.70 13.76
N ASN A 21 16.42 -8.64 12.68
CA ASN A 21 15.75 -7.44 12.19
C ASN A 21 14.43 -7.11 12.90
N ALA A 22 13.97 -7.94 13.83
CA ALA A 22 12.74 -7.72 14.56
C ALA A 22 12.95 -7.74 16.08
N VAL A 23 12.37 -6.76 16.78
CA VAL A 23 12.43 -6.65 18.24
C VAL A 23 11.07 -6.31 18.82
N ARG A 24 10.75 -6.96 19.93
CA ARG A 24 9.55 -6.70 20.72
C ARG A 24 9.93 -6.12 22.08
N LEU A 25 9.59 -4.86 22.29
CA LEU A 25 9.78 -4.13 23.54
C LEU A 25 8.49 -4.16 24.37
N HIS A 26 8.58 -4.55 25.64
CA HIS A 26 7.45 -4.60 26.55
C HIS A 26 7.64 -3.58 27.69
N ILE A 27 6.81 -2.54 27.70
CA ILE A 27 6.88 -1.42 28.65
C ILE A 27 5.82 -1.62 29.74
N GLN A 28 6.11 -2.51 30.70
CA GLN A 28 5.18 -2.96 31.73
C GLN A 28 4.33 -1.83 32.34
N GLY A 29 3.00 -1.94 32.21
CA GLY A 29 2.03 -1.04 32.83
C GLY A 29 1.98 0.38 32.24
N CYS A 30 2.70 0.64 31.14
CA CYS A 30 2.78 1.95 30.49
C CYS A 30 2.47 1.82 28.99
N PRO A 31 1.18 1.85 28.60
CA PRO A 31 0.82 1.75 27.19
C PRO A 31 1.37 2.92 26.38
N LEU A 32 1.79 2.65 25.14
CA LEU A 32 2.24 3.68 24.21
C LEU A 32 1.07 4.56 23.79
N LEU A 33 1.30 5.86 23.64
CA LEU A 33 0.30 6.74 23.03
C LEU A 33 0.15 6.37 21.55
N PRO A 34 -1.07 6.37 20.99
CA PRO A 34 -1.26 6.28 19.55
C PRO A 34 -0.44 7.36 18.83
N GLY A 35 0.39 6.97 17.86
CA GLY A 35 1.31 7.91 17.18
C GLY A 35 2.48 8.42 18.02
N GLY A 36 2.68 7.90 19.24
CA GLY A 36 3.78 8.28 20.14
C GLY A 36 5.12 7.61 19.83
N VAL A 37 5.33 7.16 18.60
CA VAL A 37 6.61 6.58 18.15
C VAL A 37 7.12 7.47 17.03
N HIS A 38 8.25 8.12 17.26
CA HIS A 38 8.88 9.02 16.29
C HIS A 38 10.31 8.56 16.00
N LEU A 39 10.70 8.61 14.73
CA LEU A 39 12.03 8.26 14.28
C LEU A 39 12.72 9.53 13.75
N CYS A 40 13.94 9.78 14.20
CA CYS A 40 14.79 10.84 13.70
C CYS A 40 16.10 10.24 13.18
N GLU A 41 16.51 10.63 11.99
CA GLU A 41 17.80 10.24 11.40
C GLU A 41 18.81 11.37 11.63
N VAL A 42 19.96 11.02 12.21
CA VAL A 42 21.10 11.92 12.46
C VAL A 42 22.33 11.27 11.86
N GLN A 43 23.36 12.06 11.51
CA GLN A 43 24.54 11.60 10.77
C GLN A 43 25.07 10.22 11.19
N ASN A 44 25.15 9.90 12.49
CA ASN A 44 25.73 8.65 12.98
C ASN A 44 24.73 7.70 13.65
N HIS A 45 23.49 8.12 13.89
CA HIS A 45 22.50 7.32 14.64
C HIS A 45 21.10 7.48 14.08
N LEU A 46 20.32 6.41 14.19
CA LEU A 46 18.87 6.49 14.20
C LEU A 46 18.42 6.70 15.65
N VAL A 47 17.54 7.67 15.88
CA VAL A 47 17.04 8.00 17.22
C VAL A 47 15.54 7.76 17.26
N LEU A 48 15.15 6.77 18.06
CA LEU A 48 13.76 6.44 18.31
C LEU A 48 13.28 7.16 19.57
N LEU A 49 12.26 7.99 19.42
CA LEU A 49 11.63 8.76 20.49
C LEU A 49 10.26 8.15 20.79
N LEU A 50 10.09 7.63 22.00
CA LEU A 50 8.87 6.97 22.44
C LEU A 50 8.13 7.81 23.48
N VAL A 51 6.82 7.88 23.32
CA VAL A 51 5.90 8.57 24.22
C VAL A 51 4.84 7.58 24.71
N THR A 52 4.81 7.38 26.02
CA THR A 52 3.78 6.58 26.69
C THR A 52 2.89 7.48 27.54
N VAL A 53 1.83 6.91 28.11
CA VAL A 53 0.94 7.65 29.01
C VAL A 53 1.68 8.22 30.24
N GLN A 54 2.81 7.64 30.64
CA GLN A 54 3.52 7.98 31.88
C GLN A 54 5.00 8.28 31.70
N SER A 55 5.58 8.11 30.52
CA SER A 55 7.02 8.28 30.32
C SER A 55 7.39 8.63 28.89
N VAL A 56 8.57 9.23 28.74
CA VAL A 56 9.24 9.43 27.45
C VAL A 56 10.58 8.72 27.42
N HIS A 57 10.96 8.20 26.26
CA HIS A 57 12.21 7.46 26.05
C HIS A 57 12.91 7.94 24.79
N ARG A 58 14.24 8.01 24.83
CA ARG A 58 15.14 8.17 23.69
C ARG A 58 15.98 6.92 23.56
N ILE A 59 15.94 6.27 22.41
CA ILE A 59 16.73 5.08 22.11
C ILE A 59 17.62 5.42 20.91
N LEU A 60 18.93 5.23 21.07
CA LEU A 60 19.89 5.40 19.98
C LEU A 60 20.18 4.05 19.36
N LEU A 61 20.11 4.00 18.05
CA LEU A 61 20.41 2.84 17.22
C LEU A 61 21.56 3.23 16.26
N PRO A 62 22.43 2.29 15.91
CA PRO A 62 23.48 2.55 14.93
C PRO A 62 22.86 2.93 13.59
N HIS A 63 23.50 3.85 12.88
CA HIS A 63 23.01 4.27 11.56
C HIS A 63 23.37 3.22 10.49
N PRO A 64 22.42 2.85 9.60
CA PRO A 64 22.64 1.89 8.51
C PRO A 64 23.92 2.14 7.70
N ALA A 65 24.17 3.39 7.30
CA ALA A 65 25.38 3.77 6.55
C ALA A 65 26.73 3.43 7.23
N TYR A 66 26.76 3.21 8.55
CA TYR A 66 27.95 2.76 9.28
C TYR A 66 27.85 1.30 9.72
N ALA A 67 26.65 0.86 10.12
CA ALA A 67 26.39 -0.53 10.48
C ALA A 67 26.71 -1.49 9.32
N TYR A 68 26.49 -1.05 8.09
CA TYR A 68 26.66 -1.86 6.87
C TYR A 68 28.05 -1.71 6.22
N ARG A 69 28.95 -0.87 6.76
CA ARG A 69 30.30 -0.64 6.19
C ARG A 69 31.42 -1.50 6.80
N GLY A 70 31.10 -2.32 7.81
CA GLY A 70 32.09 -3.08 8.59
C GLY A 70 32.70 -4.28 7.89
N ASP A 71 31.94 -4.94 7.00
CA ASP A 71 32.38 -6.13 6.28
C ASP A 71 32.34 -5.85 4.78
N LEU A 72 33.36 -6.32 4.06
CA LEU A 72 33.35 -6.34 2.61
C LEU A 72 31.98 -6.89 2.16
N ILE A 73 31.36 -6.25 1.16
CA ILE A 73 30.02 -6.53 0.57
C ILE A 73 29.99 -7.93 -0.12
N THR A 74 30.81 -8.86 0.33
CA THR A 74 30.86 -10.27 -0.03
C THR A 74 29.96 -11.14 0.83
N GLU A 75 29.47 -10.65 1.99
CA GLU A 75 28.49 -11.38 2.80
C GLU A 75 27.06 -11.07 2.34
N SER A 76 26.27 -12.11 2.07
CA SER A 76 24.88 -12.00 1.59
C SER A 76 23.89 -11.56 2.67
N GLN A 77 24.31 -11.49 3.93
CA GLN A 77 23.48 -11.17 5.09
C GLN A 77 24.17 -10.14 5.98
N MET A 78 23.42 -9.16 6.48
CA MET A 78 23.91 -8.10 7.36
C MET A 78 23.20 -8.12 8.71
N GLN A 79 23.85 -7.64 9.76
CA GLN A 79 23.20 -7.48 11.07
C GLN A 79 22.32 -6.23 11.08
N SER A 80 21.10 -6.36 11.58
CA SER A 80 20.17 -5.24 11.76
C SER A 80 20.69 -4.19 12.75
N VAL A 81 20.20 -2.95 12.62
CA VAL A 81 20.40 -1.89 13.61
C VAL A 81 19.87 -2.25 15.00
N PHE A 82 19.01 -3.27 15.12
CA PHE A 82 18.46 -3.74 16.38
C PHE A 82 19.31 -4.78 17.11
N THR A 83 20.36 -5.32 16.49
CA THR A 83 21.14 -6.46 17.02
C THR A 83 21.58 -6.26 18.48
N ASP A 84 21.99 -5.04 18.82
CA ASP A 84 22.51 -4.69 20.15
C ASP A 84 21.50 -3.95 21.05
N ILE A 85 20.23 -3.85 20.66
CA ILE A 85 19.22 -3.10 21.42
C ILE A 85 19.02 -3.65 22.83
N GLY A 86 19.23 -4.95 23.05
CA GLY A 86 19.14 -5.60 24.36
C GLY A 86 20.22 -5.16 25.36
N LYS A 87 21.29 -4.52 24.89
CA LYS A 87 22.36 -3.97 25.73
C LYS A 87 22.05 -2.55 26.23
N ILE A 88 21.02 -1.89 25.68
CA ILE A 88 20.66 -0.51 26.01
C ILE A 88 20.01 -0.47 27.40
N ASN A 89 20.45 0.47 28.25
CA ASN A 89 19.81 0.75 29.52
C ASN A 89 18.63 1.72 29.34
N PHE A 90 17.42 1.19 29.16
CA PHE A 90 16.18 1.96 29.00
C PHE A 90 15.80 2.83 30.22
N ARG A 91 16.46 2.69 31.37
CA ARG A 91 16.21 3.51 32.57
C ARG A 91 17.29 4.54 32.84
N ASP A 92 18.21 4.74 31.89
CA ASP A 92 19.21 5.79 31.96
C ASP A 92 18.53 7.19 32.03
N PRO A 93 18.79 8.02 33.05
CA PRO A 93 18.17 9.33 33.20
C PRO A 93 18.43 10.32 32.06
N SER A 94 19.51 10.14 31.28
CA SER A 94 19.72 10.92 30.05
C SER A 94 18.72 10.53 28.95
N SER A 95 18.22 9.31 28.97
CA SER A 95 17.48 8.68 27.88
C SER A 95 16.04 8.34 28.25
N TYR A 96 15.63 8.60 29.49
CA TYR A 96 14.32 8.29 30.03
C TYR A 96 13.85 9.35 31.01
N TYR A 97 12.56 9.66 30.97
CA TYR A 97 11.92 10.49 31.99
C TYR A 97 10.50 10.01 32.28
N LEU A 98 10.18 9.86 33.57
CA LEU A 98 8.82 9.63 34.04
C LEU A 98 8.08 10.96 34.03
N ILE A 99 7.00 11.03 33.25
CA ILE A 99 6.09 12.17 33.24
C ILE A 99 5.43 12.19 34.63
N PRO A 100 5.69 13.21 35.47
CA PRO A 100 5.01 13.30 36.75
C PRO A 100 3.50 13.33 36.49
N SER A 101 2.68 12.93 37.46
CA SER A 101 1.25 13.22 37.44
C SER A 101 1.06 14.74 37.58
N VAL A 102 1.38 15.49 36.53
CA VAL A 102 1.33 16.95 36.51
C VAL A 102 -0.14 17.34 36.46
N PRO A 103 -0.65 18.12 37.44
CA PRO A 103 -1.97 18.72 37.33
C PRO A 103 -2.04 19.53 36.04
N GLY A 104 -2.88 19.10 35.10
CA GLY A 104 -3.07 19.80 33.84
C GLY A 104 -2.61 19.08 32.58
N LEU A 105 -2.11 17.84 32.60
CA LEU A 105 -2.05 17.02 31.38
C LEU A 105 -3.47 16.65 30.92
N ALA A 106 -3.74 16.72 29.61
CA ALA A 106 -5.05 16.34 29.08
C ALA A 106 -5.26 14.83 29.21
N ALA A 107 -6.10 14.42 30.17
CA ALA A 107 -6.48 13.03 30.33
C ALA A 107 -7.10 12.49 29.03
N ASN A 108 -6.70 11.28 28.63
CA ASN A 108 -7.16 10.61 27.41
C ASN A 108 -6.78 11.29 26.08
N SER A 109 -5.86 12.26 26.09
CA SER A 109 -5.33 12.77 24.83
C SER A 109 -4.41 11.76 24.16
N VAL A 110 -4.55 11.65 22.84
CA VAL A 110 -3.77 10.75 21.98
C VAL A 110 -2.76 11.50 21.11
N ALA A 111 -2.72 12.83 21.21
CA ALA A 111 -1.80 13.63 20.39
C ALA A 111 -0.41 13.68 21.03
N SER A 112 0.62 13.51 20.23
CA SER A 112 2.01 13.73 20.63
C SER A 112 2.85 14.12 19.43
N ALA A 113 3.97 14.79 19.68
CA ALA A 113 5.03 14.96 18.70
C ALA A 113 6.39 14.91 19.41
N ALA A 114 7.42 14.43 18.74
CA ALA A 114 8.77 14.44 19.27
C ALA A 114 9.78 14.79 18.17
N TRP A 115 10.87 15.44 18.55
CA TRP A 115 11.94 15.84 17.64
C TRP A 115 13.27 15.97 18.37
N LEU A 116 14.35 16.09 17.60
CA LEU A 116 15.68 16.43 18.10
C LEU A 116 15.98 17.91 17.81
N SER A 117 16.56 18.61 18.79
CA SER A 117 17.13 19.93 18.55
C SER A 117 18.46 19.81 17.78
N SER A 118 18.91 20.93 17.21
CA SER A 118 20.24 21.02 16.60
C SER A 118 21.39 20.78 17.59
N ASP A 119 21.14 20.96 18.89
CA ASP A 119 22.07 20.67 19.98
C ASP A 119 22.02 19.20 20.46
N GLY A 120 21.18 18.35 19.85
CA GLY A 120 21.04 16.93 20.20
C GLY A 120 20.14 16.66 21.41
N GLU A 121 19.40 17.66 21.88
CA GLU A 121 18.37 17.48 22.92
C GLU A 121 17.16 16.75 22.32
N ALA A 122 16.50 15.90 23.11
CA ALA A 122 15.26 15.24 22.69
C ALA A 122 14.06 15.95 23.32
N LEU A 123 13.13 16.40 22.49
CA LEU A 123 11.96 17.16 22.90
C LEU A 123 10.68 16.38 22.59
N PHE A 124 9.73 16.45 23.51
CA PHE A 124 8.45 15.75 23.45
C PHE A 124 7.32 16.73 23.77
N ALA A 125 6.41 16.92 22.82
CA ALA A 125 5.23 17.76 22.95
C ALA A 125 3.99 16.92 23.30
N LEU A 126 3.30 17.33 24.36
CA LEU A 126 2.11 16.68 24.91
C LEU A 126 1.00 17.72 25.16
N PRO A 127 -0.27 17.40 24.93
CA PRO A 127 -1.38 18.32 25.19
C PRO A 127 -1.57 18.66 26.68
N SER A 128 -1.75 19.95 26.96
CA SER A 128 -2.21 20.43 28.27
C SER A 128 -3.74 20.46 28.30
N ALA A 129 -4.33 20.01 29.40
CA ALA A 129 -5.75 20.14 29.75
C ALA A 129 -6.23 21.59 29.79
N ALA A 130 -5.31 22.55 29.92
CA ALA A 130 -5.60 23.98 29.84
C ALA A 130 -5.54 24.54 28.41
N GLY A 131 -5.52 23.70 27.37
CA GLY A 131 -5.50 24.11 25.97
C GLY A 131 -4.13 24.45 25.38
N GLY A 132 -3.07 24.26 26.17
CA GLY A 132 -1.68 24.50 25.79
C GLY A 132 -0.93 23.25 25.35
N ILE A 133 0.40 23.36 25.28
CA ILE A 133 1.31 22.24 24.96
C ILE A 133 2.40 22.17 26.02
N PHE A 134 2.53 21.03 26.70
CA PHE A 134 3.71 20.70 27.49
C PHE A 134 4.83 20.23 26.59
N VAL A 135 6.02 20.79 26.75
CA VAL A 135 7.24 20.36 26.09
C VAL A 135 8.20 19.84 27.16
N ILE A 136 8.52 18.55 27.09
CA ILE A 136 9.51 17.88 27.92
C ILE A 136 10.81 17.83 27.12
N LYS A 137 11.91 18.24 27.73
CA LYS A 137 13.24 18.27 27.09
C LYS A 137 14.22 17.43 27.86
N LEU A 138 14.73 16.37 27.24
CA LEU A 138 15.83 15.57 27.73
C LEU A 138 17.17 16.20 27.30
N PRO A 139 18.20 16.16 28.17
CA PRO A 139 19.53 16.66 27.81
C PRO A 139 20.14 15.86 26.66
N PRO A 140 21.16 16.38 25.96
CA PRO A 140 21.85 15.65 24.90
C PRO A 140 22.41 14.31 25.41
N HIS A 141 22.56 13.35 24.50
CA HIS A 141 23.10 12.04 24.85
C HIS A 141 24.53 12.16 25.41
N ASP A 142 24.85 11.37 26.44
CA ASP A 142 26.13 11.40 27.17
C ASP A 142 26.54 12.77 27.78
N VAL A 143 25.65 13.76 27.76
CA VAL A 143 25.90 15.06 28.39
C VAL A 143 25.12 15.14 29.69
N PRO A 144 25.77 15.38 30.85
CA PRO A 144 25.06 15.54 32.11
C PRO A 144 24.16 16.76 32.03
N GLY A 145 22.87 16.57 32.32
CA GLY A 145 21.88 17.63 32.31
C GLY A 145 20.62 17.22 33.07
N VAL A 146 19.72 18.18 33.28
CA VAL A 146 18.45 17.96 33.97
C VAL A 146 17.32 18.11 32.97
N VAL A 147 16.31 17.24 33.09
CA VAL A 147 15.09 17.34 32.29
C VAL A 147 14.38 18.64 32.62
N SER A 148 13.99 19.40 31.59
CA SER A 148 13.19 20.61 31.75
C SER A 148 11.80 20.42 31.14
N VAL A 149 10.79 20.99 31.79
CA VAL A 149 9.41 20.97 31.31
C VAL A 149 8.93 22.41 31.17
N VAL A 150 8.40 22.75 29.99
CA VAL A 150 7.83 24.06 29.68
C VAL A 150 6.39 23.88 29.23
N GLU A 151 5.49 24.77 29.63
CA GLU A 151 4.10 24.77 29.16
C GLU A 151 3.84 26.00 28.29
N LEU A 152 3.56 25.76 27.01
CA LEU A 152 3.20 26.77 26.03
C LEU A 152 1.70 27.10 26.17
N LYS A 153 1.37 28.32 26.62
CA LYS A 153 -0.01 28.77 26.87
C LYS A 153 -0.37 30.02 26.10
N GLN A 154 -1.59 30.07 25.57
CA GLN A 154 -2.08 31.26 24.89
C GLN A 154 -2.23 32.39 25.91
N SER A 155 -1.62 33.54 25.64
CA SER A 155 -1.63 34.67 26.57
C SER A 155 -3.06 35.18 26.74
N SER A 156 -3.62 34.94 27.93
CA SER A 156 -5.03 35.19 28.27
C SER A 156 -5.46 36.67 28.29
N VAL A 157 -4.56 37.62 28.00
CA VAL A 157 -4.88 39.05 28.10
C VAL A 157 -5.94 39.43 27.07
N VAL A 158 -5.82 39.00 25.81
CA VAL A 158 -6.78 39.37 24.75
C VAL A 158 -8.14 38.68 24.92
N GLN A 159 -8.16 37.41 25.36
CA GLN A 159 -9.41 36.70 25.66
C GLN A 159 -10.14 37.34 26.85
N ARG A 160 -9.42 37.67 27.95
CA ARG A 160 -10.04 38.31 29.13
C ARG A 160 -10.67 39.67 28.83
N PHE A 161 -10.10 40.44 27.89
CA PHE A 161 -10.66 41.74 27.49
C PHE A 161 -11.90 41.62 26.60
N LEU A 162 -11.99 40.61 25.73
CA LEU A 162 -13.12 40.42 24.82
C LEU A 162 -14.27 39.61 25.43
N THR A 163 -13.99 38.73 26.41
CA THR A 163 -15.01 37.79 26.91
C THR A 163 -15.67 38.14 28.25
N GLY A 164 -15.27 39.24 28.90
CA GLY A 164 -15.83 39.67 30.19
C GLY A 164 -15.50 38.72 31.36
N TRP A 165 -15.57 39.24 32.58
CA TRP A 165 -15.38 38.49 33.82
C TRP A 165 -16.57 37.55 34.09
N MET A 166 -16.65 36.42 33.39
CA MET A 166 -17.53 35.32 33.79
C MET A 166 -16.72 34.05 34.09
N PRO A 167 -16.93 33.40 35.26
CA PRO A 167 -16.32 32.11 35.57
C PRO A 167 -16.68 31.04 34.53
N THR A 168 -15.71 30.19 34.18
CA THR A 168 -15.85 29.08 33.23
C THR A 168 -16.96 28.08 33.60
N ALA A 169 -17.35 28.00 34.87
CA ALA A 169 -18.43 27.13 35.36
C ALA A 169 -19.85 27.50 34.86
N ILE A 170 -20.03 28.65 34.20
CA ILE A 170 -21.34 29.14 33.71
C ILE A 170 -21.43 29.07 32.18
N ARG A 171 -20.33 28.80 31.47
CA ARG A 171 -20.39 28.51 30.03
C ARG A 171 -20.83 27.06 29.85
N GLY A 172 -21.88 26.86 29.05
CA GLY A 172 -22.22 25.55 28.52
C GLY A 172 -21.01 24.92 27.81
N ASP A 173 -21.04 23.59 27.76
CA ASP A 173 -20.00 22.65 27.33
C ASP A 173 -19.57 22.85 25.86
N GLY A 174 -18.86 23.94 25.59
CA GLY A 174 -18.29 24.24 24.28
C GLY A 174 -16.98 23.48 24.04
N PRO A 175 -16.57 23.28 22.78
CA PRO A 175 -15.37 22.52 22.46
C PRO A 175 -14.12 23.15 23.07
N SER A 176 -13.26 22.31 23.65
CA SER A 176 -12.03 22.72 24.33
C SER A 176 -10.95 23.12 23.32
N ASP A 177 -9.99 23.94 23.73
CA ASP A 177 -8.78 24.25 22.96
C ASP A 177 -7.69 23.17 23.11
N VAL A 178 -7.99 22.01 23.71
CA VAL A 178 -7.08 20.86 23.81
C VAL A 178 -6.62 20.38 22.43
N PRO A 179 -5.30 20.25 22.19
CA PRO A 179 -4.77 19.66 20.97
C PRO A 179 -5.15 18.18 20.78
N ILE A 180 -5.57 17.82 19.57
CA ILE A 180 -5.92 16.45 19.13
C ILE A 180 -4.97 15.90 18.06
N SER A 181 -4.25 16.77 17.36
CA SER A 181 -3.16 16.37 16.46
C SER A 181 -2.04 17.40 16.58
N LEU A 182 -0.81 16.91 16.73
CA LEU A 182 0.40 17.73 16.83
C LEU A 182 1.35 17.40 15.68
N ALA A 183 2.03 18.42 15.17
CA ALA A 183 3.12 18.27 14.23
C ALA A 183 4.19 19.33 14.48
N VAL A 184 5.44 19.03 14.14
CA VAL A 184 6.57 19.93 14.39
C VAL A 184 7.35 20.13 13.11
N HIS A 185 7.71 21.38 12.83
CA HIS A 185 8.67 21.74 11.80
C HIS A 185 9.85 22.46 12.45
N CYS A 186 11.05 21.90 12.29
CA CYS A 186 12.28 22.51 12.77
C CYS A 186 12.85 23.40 11.65
N LEU A 187 13.06 24.67 11.96
CA LEU A 187 13.64 25.64 11.03
C LEU A 187 14.73 26.42 11.77
N ASP A 188 15.96 26.39 11.23
CA ASP A 188 17.15 27.01 11.82
C ASP A 188 17.37 26.62 13.30
N HIS A 189 17.14 27.55 14.23
CA HIS A 189 17.31 27.40 15.68
C HIS A 189 15.98 27.47 16.44
N ASP A 190 14.85 27.29 15.76
CA ASP A 190 13.52 27.24 16.37
C ASP A 190 12.74 26.00 15.93
N ALA A 191 11.78 25.59 16.75
CA ALA A 191 10.83 24.55 16.44
C ALA A 191 9.43 25.15 16.45
N PHE A 192 8.74 25.04 15.31
CA PHE A 192 7.35 25.46 15.20
C PHE A 192 6.43 24.28 15.46
N LEU A 193 5.63 24.38 16.53
CA LEU A 193 4.64 23.37 16.89
C LEU A 193 3.28 23.77 16.35
N PHE A 194 2.69 22.91 15.54
CA PHE A 194 1.35 23.05 15.01
C PHE A 194 0.40 22.15 15.79
N ALA A 195 -0.68 22.73 16.29
CA ALA A 195 -1.70 22.06 17.08
C ALA A 195 -3.07 22.25 16.44
N LEU A 196 -3.65 21.15 16.00
CA LEU A 196 -5.06 21.08 15.63
C LEU A 196 -5.86 20.73 16.88
N CYS A 197 -6.81 21.56 17.26
CA CYS A 197 -7.51 21.49 18.54
C CYS A 197 -8.98 21.06 18.41
N GLN A 198 -9.60 20.65 19.52
CA GLN A 198 -11.01 20.25 19.55
C GLN A 198 -11.98 21.38 19.17
N ASP A 199 -11.56 22.64 19.32
CA ASP A 199 -12.31 23.83 18.89
C ASP A 199 -12.17 24.15 17.39
N HIS A 200 -11.67 23.18 16.60
CA HIS A 200 -11.49 23.26 15.14
C HIS A 200 -10.48 24.32 14.69
N LYS A 201 -9.65 24.84 15.60
CA LYS A 201 -8.62 25.81 15.26
C LYS A 201 -7.27 25.14 15.11
N LEU A 202 -6.49 25.66 14.18
CA LEU A 202 -5.08 25.36 14.02
C LEU A 202 -4.27 26.48 14.68
N ARG A 203 -3.41 26.11 15.63
CA ARG A 203 -2.52 27.02 16.35
C ARG A 203 -1.07 26.69 16.02
N MET A 204 -0.26 27.73 15.82
CA MET A 204 1.19 27.60 15.63
C MET A 204 1.91 28.27 16.80
N TRP A 205 2.90 27.58 17.35
CA TRP A 205 3.72 28.01 18.47
C TRP A 205 5.18 28.06 18.07
N SER A 206 5.91 29.10 18.50
CA SER A 206 7.37 29.05 18.55
C SER A 206 7.80 28.46 19.88
N TYR A 207 8.66 27.45 19.84
CA TYR A 207 9.27 26.89 21.04
C TYR A 207 10.26 27.87 21.66
N LYS A 208 11.06 28.54 20.83
CA LYS A 208 12.07 29.51 21.27
C LYS A 208 11.46 30.72 21.96
N ASP A 209 10.44 31.34 21.35
CA ASP A 209 9.79 32.52 21.89
C ASP A 209 8.73 32.17 22.95
N GLN A 210 8.30 30.90 23.00
CA GLN A 210 7.25 30.38 23.88
C GLN A 210 5.90 31.10 23.71
N MET A 211 5.58 31.49 22.47
CA MET A 211 4.37 32.26 22.14
C MET A 211 3.58 31.62 21.01
N CYS A 212 2.26 31.84 21.04
CA CYS A 212 1.39 31.49 19.92
C CYS A 212 1.56 32.56 18.84
N LEU A 213 2.05 32.15 17.68
CA LEU A 213 2.35 33.03 16.56
C LEU A 213 1.16 33.18 15.61
N MET A 214 0.30 32.16 15.53
CA MET A 214 -0.84 32.14 14.61
C MET A 214 -1.98 31.29 15.18
N VAL A 215 -3.21 31.74 14.93
CA VAL A 215 -4.44 30.99 15.16
C VAL A 215 -5.31 31.12 13.91
N ALA A 216 -5.70 30.00 13.31
CA ALA A 216 -6.60 29.95 12.16
C ALA A 216 -7.85 29.14 12.52
N ASP A 217 -9.04 29.69 12.21
CA ASP A 217 -10.31 28.98 12.37
C ASP A 217 -10.60 28.16 11.10
N LEU A 218 -10.50 26.84 11.20
CA LEU A 218 -10.62 25.98 10.02
C LEU A 218 -12.07 25.86 9.54
N LEU A 219 -13.05 26.23 10.36
CA LEU A 219 -14.46 26.21 9.95
C LEU A 219 -14.78 27.28 8.90
N GLU A 220 -13.93 28.31 8.75
CA GLU A 220 -14.04 29.29 7.67
C GLU A 220 -13.89 28.64 6.29
N PHE A 221 -13.11 27.55 6.21
CA PHE A 221 -12.87 26.78 4.98
C PHE A 221 -13.85 25.60 4.81
N MET A 222 -14.83 25.45 5.71
CA MET A 222 -15.82 24.36 5.71
C MET A 222 -17.27 24.91 5.77
N PRO A 223 -17.74 25.61 4.73
CA PRO A 223 -19.03 26.30 4.76
C PRO A 223 -20.25 25.36 4.90
N VAL A 224 -20.09 24.08 4.56
CA VAL A 224 -21.15 23.07 4.54
C VAL A 224 -21.36 22.41 5.90
N SER A 225 -20.33 22.33 6.74
CA SER A 225 -20.32 21.56 8.00
C SER A 225 -20.61 22.43 9.22
N ARG A 226 -21.70 23.22 9.17
CA ARG A 226 -22.05 24.17 10.25
C ARG A 226 -22.31 23.51 11.61
N ASP A 227 -22.75 22.25 11.59
CA ASP A 227 -23.04 21.45 12.79
C ASP A 227 -21.81 21.23 13.67
N LEU A 228 -20.59 21.29 13.08
CA LEU A 228 -19.34 21.14 13.83
C LEU A 228 -19.14 22.23 14.87
N ARG A 229 -19.71 23.43 14.67
CA ARG A 229 -19.58 24.55 15.64
C ARG A 229 -20.06 24.21 17.05
N LEU A 230 -20.90 23.18 17.18
CA LEU A 230 -21.53 22.77 18.43
C LEU A 230 -20.89 21.49 19.01
N ALA A 231 -19.98 20.84 18.29
CA ALA A 231 -19.38 19.56 18.68
C ALA A 231 -17.87 19.70 18.86
N ALA A 232 -17.27 18.87 19.72
CA ALA A 232 -15.82 18.77 19.79
C ALA A 232 -15.27 18.07 18.54
N GLY A 233 -14.24 18.66 17.94
CA GLY A 233 -13.43 18.02 16.91
C GLY A 233 -12.82 16.75 17.47
N THR A 234 -13.26 15.61 16.95
CA THR A 234 -12.68 14.30 17.23
C THR A 234 -12.22 13.69 15.90
N GLY A 235 -11.08 13.00 15.90
CA GLY A 235 -10.55 12.36 14.70
C GLY A 235 -9.98 13.30 13.62
N HIS A 236 -9.81 14.59 13.89
CA HIS A 236 -9.07 15.46 12.98
C HIS A 236 -7.59 15.11 12.97
N ARG A 237 -6.92 15.32 11.83
CA ARG A 237 -5.52 14.95 11.66
C ARG A 237 -4.74 16.02 10.92
N LEU A 238 -3.49 16.19 11.31
CA LEU A 238 -2.55 17.15 10.73
C LEU A 238 -1.32 16.41 10.18
N ARG A 239 -0.90 16.80 8.98
CA ARG A 239 0.36 16.39 8.33
C ARG A 239 1.06 17.61 7.76
N LEU A 240 2.39 17.57 7.74
CA LEU A 240 3.24 18.60 7.18
C LEU A 240 4.02 18.03 6.00
N ALA A 241 4.24 18.86 4.99
CA ALA A 241 5.14 18.57 3.88
C ALA A 241 5.98 19.80 3.57
N PHE A 242 7.23 19.62 3.18
CA PHE A 242 8.13 20.74 2.89
C PHE A 242 8.64 20.67 1.46
N SER A 243 8.53 21.77 0.74
CA SER A 243 9.12 22.00 -0.57
C SER A 243 10.24 23.04 -0.46
N GLN A 244 11.39 22.77 -1.06
CA GLN A 244 12.49 23.76 -1.08
C GLN A 244 12.13 25.02 -1.88
N SER A 245 11.28 24.89 -2.91
CA SER A 245 10.87 26.01 -3.77
C SER A 245 9.64 26.76 -3.24
N LEU A 246 8.71 26.03 -2.61
CA LEU A 246 7.40 26.55 -2.22
C LEU A 246 7.20 26.64 -0.68
N GLY A 247 8.14 26.14 0.12
CA GLY A 247 8.07 26.23 1.58
C GLY A 247 7.19 25.15 2.23
N LEU A 248 6.62 25.47 3.39
CA LEU A 248 5.91 24.52 4.24
C LEU A 248 4.42 24.44 3.90
N TYR A 249 3.96 23.22 3.64
CA TYR A 249 2.56 22.86 3.41
C TYR A 249 1.97 22.18 4.64
N LEU A 250 0.69 22.46 4.90
CA LEU A 250 -0.09 21.89 5.97
C LEU A 250 -1.32 21.21 5.35
N GLY A 251 -1.41 19.90 5.54
CA GLY A 251 -2.58 19.10 5.19
C GLY A 251 -3.39 18.82 6.44
N VAL A 252 -4.65 19.22 6.43
CA VAL A 252 -5.58 19.04 7.53
C VAL A 252 -6.74 18.18 7.07
N TYR A 253 -6.97 17.06 7.72
CA TYR A 253 -8.24 16.33 7.61
C TYR A 253 -9.17 16.74 8.75
N MET A 254 -10.30 17.33 8.39
CA MET A 254 -11.39 17.66 9.29
C MET A 254 -12.45 16.56 9.21
N HIS A 255 -12.54 15.77 10.28
CA HIS A 255 -13.59 14.78 10.45
C HIS A 255 -14.95 15.46 10.66
N ALA A 256 -15.97 15.01 9.94
CA ALA A 256 -17.35 15.42 10.13
C ALA A 256 -18.29 14.22 10.02
N PRO A 257 -19.43 14.20 10.75
CA PRO A 257 -20.30 13.02 10.83
C PRO A 257 -20.87 12.54 9.49
N LYS A 258 -21.07 13.44 8.53
CA LYS A 258 -21.63 13.09 7.21
C LYS A 258 -20.54 12.82 6.19
N ARG A 259 -19.55 13.71 6.10
CA ARG A 259 -18.51 13.70 5.07
C ARG A 259 -17.32 14.52 5.55
N GLY A 260 -16.18 13.87 5.75
CA GLY A 260 -14.94 14.57 6.10
C GLY A 260 -14.42 15.45 4.95
N GLN A 261 -13.51 16.36 5.26
CA GLN A 261 -12.90 17.27 4.28
C GLN A 261 -11.39 17.40 4.53
N PHE A 262 -10.61 17.37 3.46
CA PHE A 262 -9.21 17.75 3.45
C PHE A 262 -9.08 19.22 3.09
N CYS A 263 -8.21 19.94 3.80
CA CYS A 263 -7.80 21.30 3.48
C CYS A 263 -6.28 21.34 3.38
N VAL A 264 -5.77 21.93 2.31
CA VAL A 264 -4.33 22.14 2.10
C VAL A 264 -4.03 23.63 2.20
N PHE A 265 -3.02 23.96 3.00
CA PHE A 265 -2.56 25.32 3.21
C PHE A 265 -1.06 25.44 2.99
N GLN A 266 -0.61 26.62 2.58
CA GLN A 266 0.78 27.02 2.56
C GLN A 266 1.03 27.99 3.71
N LEU A 267 2.09 27.76 4.49
CA LEU A 267 2.50 28.71 5.53
C LEU A 267 3.23 29.89 4.88
N VAL A 268 2.70 31.09 5.08
CA VAL A 268 3.31 32.32 4.59
C VAL A 268 3.75 33.18 5.76
N SER A 269 4.97 33.70 5.68
CA SER A 269 5.50 34.68 6.63
C SER A 269 5.60 36.04 5.96
N THR A 270 5.04 37.06 6.60
CA THR A 270 5.23 38.46 6.18
C THR A 270 6.53 39.03 6.78
N GLU A 271 7.03 40.15 6.24
CA GLU A 271 8.24 40.84 6.73
C GLU A 271 8.22 41.22 8.23
N SER A 272 7.03 41.18 8.86
CA SER A 272 6.81 41.48 10.27
C SER A 272 6.82 40.26 11.22
N ASN A 273 7.32 39.10 10.79
CA ASN A 273 7.20 37.81 11.51
C ASN A 273 5.76 37.45 11.89
N ARG A 274 4.79 37.93 11.10
CA ARG A 274 3.40 37.49 11.21
C ARG A 274 3.17 36.38 10.21
N TYR A 275 2.68 35.26 10.73
CA TYR A 275 2.37 34.06 9.97
C TYR A 275 0.89 34.02 9.62
N SER A 276 0.60 33.58 8.40
CA SER A 276 -0.76 33.30 7.92
C SER A 276 -0.77 32.01 7.11
N LEU A 277 -1.97 31.48 6.89
CA LEU A 277 -2.20 30.33 6.03
C LEU A 277 -2.84 30.80 4.73
N ASP A 278 -2.16 30.54 3.62
CA ASP A 278 -2.76 30.69 2.29
C ASP A 278 -3.45 29.38 1.94
N HIS A 279 -4.74 29.46 1.62
CA HIS A 279 -5.54 28.29 1.26
C HIS A 279 -5.25 27.88 -0.19
N ILE A 280 -4.91 26.61 -0.39
CA ILE A 280 -4.59 26.04 -1.70
C ILE A 280 -5.78 25.26 -2.24
N SER A 281 -6.30 24.32 -1.44
CA SER A 281 -7.33 23.39 -1.89
C SER A 281 -8.21 22.87 -0.75
N SER A 282 -9.45 22.55 -1.09
CA SER A 282 -10.44 21.94 -0.22
C SER A 282 -11.09 20.77 -0.94
N LEU A 283 -10.91 19.56 -0.42
CA LEU A 283 -11.30 18.32 -1.08
C LEU A 283 -12.20 17.51 -0.17
N PHE A 284 -13.38 17.15 -0.65
CA PHE A 284 -14.29 16.31 0.14
C PHE A 284 -13.81 14.85 0.14
N SER A 285 -13.82 14.23 1.32
CA SER A 285 -13.59 12.79 1.48
C SER A 285 -14.82 12.01 1.00
N SER A 286 -14.67 10.73 0.69
CA SER A 286 -15.78 9.75 0.62
C SER A 286 -16.49 9.59 1.99
N GLN A 287 -17.58 8.80 2.03
CA GLN A 287 -18.25 8.40 3.28
C GLN A 287 -17.44 7.38 4.10
N GLU A 288 -16.32 6.90 3.56
CA GLU A 288 -15.42 5.94 4.18
C GLU A 288 -14.71 6.54 5.41
N THR A 289 -14.28 5.69 6.33
CA THR A 289 -13.61 6.13 7.57
C THR A 289 -12.10 6.23 7.36
N LEU A 290 -11.53 7.41 7.60
CA LEU A 290 -10.10 7.67 7.41
C LEU A 290 -9.24 6.96 8.47
N ILE A 291 -8.30 6.15 8.01
CA ILE A 291 -7.31 5.44 8.82
C ILE A 291 -6.01 6.21 8.90
N ASP A 292 -5.52 6.75 7.79
CA ASP A 292 -4.31 7.57 7.74
C ASP A 292 -4.22 8.36 6.43
N PHE A 293 -3.36 9.36 6.40
CA PHE A 293 -3.00 10.05 5.16
C PHE A 293 -1.57 10.58 5.22
N ALA A 294 -0.97 10.69 4.04
CA ALA A 294 0.32 11.31 3.79
C ALA A 294 0.13 12.53 2.88
N LEU A 295 1.01 13.51 3.04
CA LEU A 295 1.01 14.74 2.28
C LEU A 295 2.37 14.91 1.61
N THR A 296 2.36 15.27 0.33
CA THR A 296 3.54 15.78 -0.40
C THR A 296 3.33 17.24 -0.77
N SER A 297 4.28 17.82 -1.50
CA SER A 297 4.13 19.17 -2.02
C SER A 297 3.06 19.31 -3.11
N ALA A 298 2.58 18.21 -3.71
CA ALA A 298 1.60 18.23 -4.80
C ALA A 298 0.41 17.28 -4.62
N GLU A 299 0.53 16.28 -3.74
CA GLU A 299 -0.43 15.19 -3.62
C GLU A 299 -0.84 14.91 -2.18
N ILE A 300 -2.08 14.47 -2.02
CA ILE A 300 -2.54 13.78 -0.82
C ILE A 300 -2.73 12.32 -1.17
N TRP A 301 -2.14 11.45 -0.35
CA TRP A 301 -2.42 10.03 -0.34
C TRP A 301 -3.23 9.71 0.91
N ALA A 302 -4.33 8.99 0.77
CA ALA A 302 -5.19 8.67 1.89
C ALA A 302 -5.65 7.21 1.88
N LEU A 303 -5.79 6.69 3.10
CA LEU A 303 -6.09 5.31 3.42
C LEU A 303 -7.36 5.29 4.28
N TRP A 304 -8.37 4.58 3.79
CA TRP A 304 -9.66 4.42 4.44
C TRP A 304 -10.02 2.95 4.62
N HIS A 305 -11.06 2.70 5.41
CA HIS A 305 -11.89 1.51 5.28
C HIS A 305 -13.33 1.87 4.94
N ASN A 306 -13.99 1.01 4.17
CA ASN A 306 -15.43 1.10 3.94
C ASN A 306 -16.24 0.51 5.12
N GLU A 307 -17.56 0.45 4.97
CA GLU A 307 -18.48 -0.12 5.95
C GLU A 307 -18.26 -1.64 6.16
N GLU A 308 -17.72 -2.31 5.15
CA GLU A 308 -17.35 -3.73 5.15
C GLU A 308 -15.91 -3.99 5.66
N ASN A 309 -15.22 -2.97 6.19
CA ASN A 309 -13.82 -3.01 6.62
C ASN A 309 -12.79 -3.34 5.51
N GLN A 310 -13.16 -3.23 4.24
CA GLN A 310 -12.23 -3.37 3.12
C GLN A 310 -11.32 -2.15 3.03
N THR A 311 -10.08 -2.37 2.62
CA THR A 311 -9.06 -1.33 2.50
C THR A 311 -9.27 -0.52 1.23
N ILE A 312 -9.38 0.80 1.35
CA ILE A 312 -9.48 1.72 0.22
C ILE A 312 -8.32 2.69 0.27
N VAL A 313 -7.61 2.82 -0.85
CA VAL A 313 -6.50 3.75 -1.00
C VAL A 313 -6.75 4.61 -2.22
N LYS A 314 -6.62 5.92 -2.04
CA LYS A 314 -6.77 6.90 -3.12
C LYS A 314 -5.72 7.98 -2.97
N TYR A 315 -5.39 8.60 -4.09
CA TYR A 315 -4.53 9.77 -4.11
C TYR A 315 -5.13 10.86 -4.98
N ILE A 316 -4.71 12.10 -4.76
CA ILE A 316 -5.17 13.24 -5.55
C ILE A 316 -4.07 14.28 -5.62
N ASN A 317 -3.82 14.79 -6.83
CA ASN A 317 -2.99 15.97 -7.05
C ASN A 317 -3.84 17.21 -6.78
N PHE A 318 -3.58 17.91 -5.67
CA PHE A 318 -4.42 19.03 -5.26
C PHE A 318 -4.11 20.35 -5.97
N GLU A 319 -3.04 20.42 -6.76
CA GLU A 319 -2.66 21.61 -7.55
C GLU A 319 -3.30 21.60 -8.95
N GLN A 320 -3.36 20.43 -9.59
CA GLN A 320 -3.78 20.28 -10.99
C GLN A 320 -5.21 19.75 -11.13
N ASN A 321 -5.74 19.07 -10.10
CA ASN A 321 -7.05 18.42 -10.19
C ASN A 321 -8.20 19.38 -9.83
N VAL A 322 -8.62 20.18 -10.82
CA VAL A 322 -9.74 21.13 -10.67
C VAL A 322 -11.07 20.41 -10.42
N ALA A 323 -11.22 19.17 -10.87
CA ALA A 323 -12.44 18.38 -10.71
C ALA A 323 -12.61 17.81 -9.28
N GLY A 324 -11.55 17.78 -8.47
CA GLY A 324 -11.56 17.19 -7.13
C GLY A 324 -11.77 15.68 -7.15
N GLN A 325 -11.42 15.01 -8.25
CA GLN A 325 -11.60 13.57 -8.43
C GLN A 325 -10.42 12.80 -7.87
N TRP A 326 -10.69 11.81 -7.02
CA TRP A 326 -9.66 10.98 -6.41
C TRP A 326 -9.28 9.83 -7.34
N ASN A 327 -7.98 9.64 -7.55
CA ASN A 327 -7.45 8.49 -8.28
C ASN A 327 -7.44 7.28 -7.36
N GLN A 328 -8.08 6.19 -7.80
CA GLN A 328 -8.16 4.96 -7.03
C GLN A 328 -6.91 4.09 -7.21
N VAL A 329 -6.47 3.46 -6.12
CA VAL A 329 -5.45 2.42 -6.15
C VAL A 329 -6.14 1.06 -6.16
N PHE A 330 -5.74 0.18 -7.08
CA PHE A 330 -6.20 -1.20 -7.10
C PHE A 330 -5.52 -1.99 -5.98
N VAL A 331 -6.29 -2.34 -4.96
CA VAL A 331 -5.82 -3.17 -3.85
C VAL A 331 -6.15 -4.62 -4.17
N GLN A 332 -5.19 -5.51 -3.96
CA GLN A 332 -5.43 -6.95 -4.13
C GLN A 332 -6.56 -7.41 -3.18
N PRO A 333 -7.60 -8.08 -3.70
CA PRO A 333 -8.68 -8.60 -2.88
C PRO A 333 -8.18 -9.75 -1.98
N LEU A 334 -8.96 -10.05 -0.93
CA LEU A 334 -8.74 -11.25 -0.14
C LEU A 334 -8.99 -12.51 -1.00
N PRO A 335 -8.40 -13.66 -0.64
CA PRO A 335 -8.70 -14.93 -1.30
C PRO A 335 -10.19 -15.25 -1.29
N GLU A 336 -10.66 -15.92 -2.33
CA GLU A 336 -12.04 -16.42 -2.43
C GLU A 336 -12.31 -17.46 -1.32
N GLU A 337 -13.52 -17.43 -0.77
CA GLU A 337 -13.95 -18.36 0.28
C GLU A 337 -14.27 -19.75 -0.30
N GLU A 338 -14.93 -19.80 -1.45
CA GLU A 338 -15.34 -21.05 -2.11
C GLU A 338 -14.25 -21.56 -3.06
N VAL A 339 -13.88 -22.83 -2.90
CA VAL A 339 -12.94 -23.52 -3.78
C VAL A 339 -13.69 -24.54 -4.61
N THR A 340 -13.76 -24.33 -5.92
CA THR A 340 -14.42 -25.25 -6.84
C THR A 340 -13.57 -26.49 -7.08
N VAL A 341 -13.99 -27.63 -6.52
CA VAL A 341 -13.38 -28.94 -6.79
C VAL A 341 -14.16 -29.63 -7.91
N ARG A 342 -13.49 -29.94 -9.02
CA ARG A 342 -14.12 -30.65 -10.15
C ARG A 342 -14.30 -32.13 -9.81
N HIS A 343 -15.27 -32.78 -10.45
CA HIS A 343 -15.56 -34.20 -10.22
C HIS A 343 -14.41 -35.16 -10.55
N ASP A 344 -13.44 -34.73 -11.36
CA ASP A 344 -12.26 -35.49 -11.77
C ASP A 344 -10.99 -35.18 -10.95
N GLN A 345 -11.09 -34.30 -9.95
CA GLN A 345 -9.96 -33.87 -9.12
C GLN A 345 -10.02 -34.46 -7.70
N ASP A 346 -8.85 -34.69 -7.10
CA ASP A 346 -8.73 -35.05 -5.68
C ASP A 346 -8.93 -33.78 -4.83
N PRO A 347 -9.93 -33.71 -3.93
CA PRO A 347 -10.20 -32.52 -3.13
C PRO A 347 -8.97 -32.05 -2.35
N ARG A 348 -8.23 -33.00 -1.75
CA ARG A 348 -7.03 -32.68 -0.97
C ARG A 348 -5.98 -32.01 -1.85
N GLU A 349 -5.66 -32.55 -3.03
CA GLU A 349 -4.71 -31.93 -3.95
C GLU A 349 -5.17 -30.52 -4.38
N THR A 350 -6.45 -30.35 -4.72
CA THR A 350 -7.02 -29.04 -5.11
C THR A 350 -6.89 -28.02 -3.99
N TYR A 351 -7.26 -28.37 -2.74
CA TYR A 351 -7.14 -27.46 -1.60
C TYR A 351 -5.69 -27.19 -1.20
N LEU A 352 -4.79 -28.18 -1.28
CA LEU A 352 -3.37 -27.97 -1.02
C LEU A 352 -2.73 -27.05 -2.07
N GLU A 353 -3.08 -27.19 -3.34
CA GLU A 353 -2.64 -26.27 -4.40
C GLU A 353 -3.21 -24.87 -4.15
N TYR A 354 -4.49 -24.76 -3.79
CA TYR A 354 -5.14 -23.50 -3.47
C TYR A 354 -4.47 -22.77 -2.31
N LEU A 355 -4.39 -23.42 -1.13
CA LEU A 355 -3.87 -22.84 0.11
C LEU A 355 -2.39 -22.43 -0.01
N PHE A 356 -1.59 -23.25 -0.69
CA PHE A 356 -0.15 -23.04 -0.85
C PHE A 356 0.22 -22.40 -2.19
N THR A 357 -0.77 -21.85 -2.92
CA THR A 357 -0.47 -20.94 -4.03
C THR A 357 0.27 -19.73 -3.46
N PRO A 358 1.46 -19.37 -3.99
CA PRO A 358 2.22 -18.22 -3.49
C PRO A 358 1.34 -16.97 -3.39
N GLY A 359 1.49 -16.22 -2.29
CA GLY A 359 0.81 -14.93 -2.06
C GLY A 359 -0.70 -14.96 -1.90
N ARG A 360 -1.34 -16.15 -1.88
CA ARG A 360 -2.75 -16.27 -1.54
C ARG A 360 -2.95 -16.09 -0.03
N PHE A 361 -2.23 -16.88 0.77
CA PHE A 361 -2.23 -16.78 2.22
C PHE A 361 -0.82 -16.49 2.74
N SER A 362 -0.74 -15.70 3.81
CA SER A 362 0.51 -15.53 4.55
C SER A 362 0.83 -16.78 5.37
N ASN A 363 2.13 -17.07 5.55
CA ASN A 363 2.62 -18.10 6.46
C ASN A 363 1.96 -18.02 7.84
N ALA A 364 1.91 -16.80 8.39
CA ALA A 364 1.31 -16.53 9.69
C ALA A 364 -0.19 -16.88 9.75
N ALA A 365 -0.94 -16.69 8.66
CA ALA A 365 -2.36 -17.05 8.62
C ALA A 365 -2.56 -18.58 8.67
N ILE A 366 -1.85 -19.33 7.83
CA ILE A 366 -1.95 -20.80 7.76
C ILE A 366 -1.47 -21.43 9.08
N GLN A 367 -0.34 -20.98 9.60
CA GLN A 367 0.23 -21.47 10.86
C GLN A 367 -0.71 -21.23 12.04
N LYS A 368 -1.39 -20.07 12.08
CA LYS A 368 -2.36 -19.76 13.13
C LYS A 368 -3.63 -20.61 13.01
N ALA A 369 -4.11 -20.83 11.79
CA ALA A 369 -5.22 -21.74 11.53
C ALA A 369 -4.87 -23.16 11.98
N LEU A 370 -3.68 -23.65 11.63
CA LEU A 370 -3.17 -24.96 12.05
C LEU A 370 -3.14 -25.12 13.58
N GLN A 371 -2.59 -24.15 14.31
CA GLN A 371 -2.52 -24.18 15.79
C GLN A 371 -3.89 -24.33 16.47
N ILE A 372 -4.94 -23.78 15.87
CA ILE A 372 -6.29 -23.83 16.42
C ILE A 372 -6.99 -25.11 15.99
N PHE A 373 -6.80 -25.49 14.73
CA PHE A 373 -7.38 -26.70 14.15
C PHE A 373 -6.84 -27.96 14.85
N SER A 374 -5.56 -28.01 15.21
CA SER A 374 -4.95 -29.16 15.88
C SER A 374 -5.29 -29.30 17.37
N GLN A 375 -6.07 -28.38 17.96
CA GLN A 375 -6.51 -28.36 19.38
C GLN A 375 -5.39 -28.68 20.41
N GLY A 376 -4.11 -28.45 20.07
CA GLY A 376 -2.98 -29.06 20.74
C GLY A 376 -1.94 -28.07 21.27
N THR A 377 -1.40 -28.37 22.46
CA THR A 377 -0.33 -27.68 23.21
C THR A 377 0.99 -27.46 22.47
N GLU A 378 1.14 -27.95 21.24
CA GLU A 378 2.38 -27.85 20.47
C GLU A 378 2.51 -26.47 19.84
N ARG A 379 3.57 -25.75 20.24
CA ARG A 379 3.92 -24.47 19.63
C ARG A 379 4.64 -24.75 18.32
N HIS A 380 3.89 -24.84 17.22
CA HIS A 380 4.49 -24.73 15.90
C HIS A 380 5.05 -23.31 15.76
N THR A 381 6.37 -23.14 15.88
CA THR A 381 7.08 -21.88 15.62
C THR A 381 8.04 -22.10 14.46
N ASP A 382 8.03 -21.18 13.50
CA ASP A 382 9.00 -21.10 12.41
C ASP A 382 9.10 -22.35 11.52
N LEU A 383 7.96 -22.93 11.12
CA LEU A 383 7.91 -24.01 10.14
C LEU A 383 8.26 -23.50 8.74
N THR A 384 9.02 -24.28 7.98
CA THR A 384 9.22 -24.04 6.55
C THR A 384 7.93 -24.29 5.76
N TRP A 385 7.84 -23.79 4.52
CA TRP A 385 6.66 -23.95 3.66
C TRP A 385 6.28 -25.44 3.45
N ASP A 386 7.29 -26.29 3.24
CA ASP A 386 7.10 -27.73 3.03
C ASP A 386 6.70 -28.47 4.31
N GLU A 387 7.25 -28.09 5.46
CA GLU A 387 6.84 -28.64 6.75
C GLU A 387 5.42 -28.22 7.08
N LEU A 388 5.07 -26.95 6.87
CA LEU A 388 3.72 -26.44 7.08
C LEU A 388 2.70 -27.18 6.21
N LYS A 389 3.04 -27.45 4.94
CA LYS A 389 2.18 -28.24 4.04
C LYS A 389 1.94 -29.66 4.57
N LYS A 390 2.98 -30.32 5.08
CA LYS A 390 2.88 -31.67 5.67
C LYS A 390 2.03 -31.68 6.94
N GLU A 391 2.28 -30.74 7.86
CA GLU A 391 1.55 -30.65 9.12
C GLU A 391 0.07 -30.31 8.90
N VAL A 392 -0.25 -29.41 7.96
CA VAL A 392 -1.64 -29.13 7.56
C VAL A 392 -2.32 -30.39 7.00
N THR A 393 -1.64 -31.12 6.11
CA THR A 393 -2.18 -32.36 5.54
C THR A 393 -2.48 -33.37 6.64
N LEU A 394 -1.54 -33.58 7.56
CA LEU A 394 -1.70 -34.50 8.68
C LEU A 394 -2.85 -34.08 9.61
N ALA A 395 -2.95 -32.79 9.95
CA ALA A 395 -3.97 -32.28 10.86
C ALA A 395 -5.39 -32.45 10.28
N VAL A 396 -5.58 -32.11 9.01
CA VAL A 396 -6.88 -32.27 8.33
C VAL A 396 -7.22 -33.74 8.13
N GLU A 397 -6.24 -34.59 7.76
CA GLU A 397 -6.45 -36.03 7.60
C GLU A 397 -6.79 -36.72 8.94
N ASN A 398 -6.20 -36.30 10.06
CA ASN A 398 -6.51 -36.87 11.39
C ASN A 398 -7.94 -36.53 11.84
N GLU A 399 -8.36 -35.27 11.68
CA GLU A 399 -9.74 -34.84 11.97
C GLU A 399 -10.74 -35.56 11.07
N PHE A 400 -10.41 -35.70 9.78
CA PHE A 400 -11.19 -36.47 8.83
C PHE A 400 -11.33 -37.95 9.25
N GLN A 401 -10.22 -38.65 9.52
CA GLN A 401 -10.22 -40.06 9.95
C GLN A 401 -10.99 -40.27 11.27
N GLY A 402 -10.92 -39.31 12.20
CA GLY A 402 -11.68 -39.35 13.45
C GLY A 402 -13.20 -39.26 13.25
N SER A 403 -13.66 -38.71 12.13
CA SER A 403 -15.08 -38.50 11.81
C SER A 403 -15.71 -39.62 10.97
N VAL A 404 -14.90 -40.46 10.32
CA VAL A 404 -15.39 -41.60 9.53
C VAL A 404 -15.81 -42.73 10.48
N THR A 405 -17.07 -42.70 10.91
CA THR A 405 -17.61 -43.69 11.86
C THR A 405 -18.32 -44.87 11.19
N GLU A 406 -18.58 -44.82 9.89
CA GLU A 406 -19.33 -45.85 9.14
C GLU A 406 -18.41 -46.74 8.30
N TYR A 407 -18.66 -48.06 8.36
CA TYR A 407 -17.88 -49.09 7.65
C TYR A 407 -18.14 -49.12 6.13
N GLU A 408 -19.18 -48.45 5.63
CA GLU A 408 -19.57 -48.38 4.21
C GLU A 408 -19.92 -46.93 3.83
N CYS A 409 -18.90 -46.10 3.56
CA CYS A 409 -19.09 -44.76 3.00
C CYS A 409 -19.07 -44.85 1.47
N SER A 410 -20.05 -44.24 0.79
CA SER A 410 -20.01 -44.15 -0.68
C SER A 410 -18.84 -43.24 -1.11
N PRO A 411 -18.27 -43.43 -2.32
CA PRO A 411 -17.18 -42.58 -2.80
C PRO A 411 -17.58 -41.10 -2.91
N GLU A 412 -18.86 -40.83 -3.18
CA GLU A 412 -19.42 -39.47 -3.26
C GLU A 412 -19.52 -38.81 -1.88
N GLU A 413 -20.03 -39.54 -0.88
CA GLU A 413 -20.07 -39.05 0.51
C GLU A 413 -18.66 -38.87 1.09
N PHE A 414 -17.73 -39.77 0.75
CA PHE A 414 -16.33 -39.66 1.16
C PHE A 414 -15.68 -38.39 0.58
N CYS A 415 -15.89 -38.12 -0.71
CA CYS A 415 -15.39 -36.93 -1.39
C CYS A 415 -16.00 -35.65 -0.80
N GLN A 416 -17.33 -35.63 -0.58
CA GLN A 416 -18.00 -34.48 0.04
C GLN A 416 -17.49 -34.23 1.46
N LEU A 417 -17.29 -35.28 2.25
CA LEU A 417 -16.75 -35.14 3.59
C LEU A 417 -15.32 -34.56 3.56
N GLN A 418 -14.47 -34.97 2.62
CA GLN A 418 -13.16 -34.34 2.44
C GLN A 418 -13.28 -32.85 2.12
N VAL A 419 -14.16 -32.48 1.18
CA VAL A 419 -14.43 -31.07 0.84
C VAL A 419 -14.87 -30.29 2.07
N ASP A 420 -15.74 -30.85 2.92
CA ASP A 420 -16.24 -30.19 4.13
C ASP A 420 -15.12 -29.92 5.16
N PHE A 421 -14.14 -30.82 5.31
CA PHE A 421 -13.02 -30.60 6.23
C PHE A 421 -12.00 -29.61 5.67
N TRP A 422 -11.65 -29.72 4.39
CA TRP A 422 -10.71 -28.81 3.76
C TRP A 422 -11.27 -27.39 3.62
N SER A 423 -12.55 -27.23 3.30
CA SER A 423 -13.22 -25.92 3.26
C SER A 423 -13.24 -25.25 4.64
N LYS A 424 -13.51 -25.99 5.73
CA LYS A 424 -13.42 -25.46 7.10
C LYS A 424 -12.02 -24.94 7.44
N PHE A 425 -10.97 -25.69 7.08
CA PHE A 425 -9.60 -25.24 7.30
C PHE A 425 -9.26 -23.99 6.46
N CYS A 426 -9.70 -23.97 5.20
CA CYS A 426 -9.53 -22.83 4.30
C CYS A 426 -10.23 -21.57 4.81
N ALA A 427 -11.48 -21.69 5.26
CA ALA A 427 -12.22 -20.58 5.88
C ALA A 427 -11.53 -20.06 7.15
N CYS A 428 -10.93 -20.94 7.94
CA CYS A 428 -10.12 -20.54 9.10
C CYS A 428 -8.89 -19.72 8.67
N CYS A 429 -8.17 -20.15 7.63
CA CYS A 429 -7.05 -19.39 7.06
C CYS A 429 -7.49 -18.00 6.58
N LEU A 430 -8.66 -17.91 5.92
CA LEU A 430 -9.23 -16.65 5.42
C LEU A 430 -9.53 -15.66 6.54
N GLN A 431 -10.17 -16.10 7.62
CA GLN A 431 -10.44 -15.24 8.78
C GLN A 431 -9.15 -14.64 9.38
N TYR A 432 -8.07 -15.43 9.47
CA TYR A 432 -6.79 -14.92 9.97
C TYR A 432 -6.09 -14.01 8.96
N GLN A 433 -6.16 -14.33 7.66
CA GLN A 433 -5.63 -13.49 6.62
C GLN A 433 -6.32 -12.13 6.59
N GLU A 434 -7.64 -12.07 6.75
CA GLU A 434 -8.42 -10.83 6.88
C GLU A 434 -7.94 -10.00 8.09
N ALA A 435 -7.81 -10.65 9.25
CA ALA A 435 -7.34 -9.98 10.46
C ALA A 435 -5.91 -9.40 10.31
N LEU A 436 -5.01 -10.12 9.63
CA LEU A 436 -3.66 -9.67 9.33
C LEU A 436 -3.61 -8.59 8.24
N SER A 437 -4.59 -8.59 7.33
CA SER A 437 -4.69 -7.62 6.23
C SER A 437 -5.22 -6.25 6.67
N ARG A 438 -5.69 -6.13 7.93
CA ARG A 438 -6.20 -4.88 8.47
C ARG A 438 -5.18 -3.74 8.31
N PRO A 439 -5.52 -2.66 7.59
CA PRO A 439 -4.63 -1.52 7.37
C PRO A 439 -4.42 -0.73 8.67
N LEU A 440 -3.18 -0.27 8.90
CA LEU A 440 -2.78 0.49 10.08
C LEU A 440 -2.28 1.89 9.73
N ALA A 441 -1.44 2.02 8.70
CA ALA A 441 -0.83 3.29 8.34
C ALA A 441 -0.42 3.32 6.86
N LEU A 442 -0.23 4.53 6.37
CA LEU A 442 0.32 4.81 5.04
C LEU A 442 1.70 5.45 5.21
N LEU A 443 2.70 4.91 4.52
CA LEU A 443 4.08 5.38 4.55
C LEU A 443 4.48 5.84 3.16
N LEU A 444 5.02 7.05 3.05
CA LEU A 444 5.54 7.59 1.81
C LEU A 444 7.03 7.90 2.00
N ASN A 445 7.89 7.34 1.16
CA ASN A 445 9.29 7.71 1.14
C ASN A 445 9.47 8.97 0.28
N PRO A 446 9.89 10.12 0.85
CA PRO A 446 10.02 11.37 0.11
C PRO A 446 11.17 11.37 -0.93
N TYR A 447 12.11 10.42 -0.84
CA TYR A 447 13.25 10.32 -1.75
C TYR A 447 12.98 9.39 -2.94
N THR A 448 12.24 8.30 -2.71
CA THR A 448 11.94 7.30 -3.75
C THR A 448 10.52 7.41 -4.30
N ASN A 449 9.65 8.21 -3.68
CA ASN A 449 8.20 8.24 -3.91
C ASN A 449 7.50 6.89 -3.74
N MET A 450 8.17 5.92 -3.12
CA MET A 450 7.59 4.61 -2.86
C MET A 450 6.52 4.74 -1.78
N VAL A 451 5.33 4.20 -2.06
CA VAL A 451 4.21 4.20 -1.15
C VAL A 451 4.03 2.80 -0.56
N CYS A 452 4.00 2.70 0.75
CA CYS A 452 3.83 1.45 1.48
C CYS A 452 2.58 1.51 2.35
N LEU A 453 1.85 0.40 2.37
CA LEU A 453 0.74 0.16 3.29
C LEU A 453 1.22 -0.75 4.41
N LEU A 454 1.23 -0.21 5.63
CA LEU A 454 1.46 -1.02 6.81
C LEU A 454 0.14 -1.68 7.20
N LYS A 455 0.08 -3.01 7.12
CA LYS A 455 -1.03 -3.82 7.62
C LYS A 455 -0.61 -4.49 8.93
N LYS A 456 -1.57 -5.09 9.63
CA LYS A 456 -1.34 -5.71 10.93
C LYS A 456 -0.30 -6.84 10.88
N GLY A 457 -0.29 -7.63 9.81
CA GLY A 457 0.61 -8.79 9.67
C GLY A 457 1.76 -8.63 8.69
N PHE A 458 1.70 -7.66 7.77
CA PHE A 458 2.66 -7.52 6.68
C PHE A 458 2.65 -6.10 6.09
N VAL A 459 3.62 -5.80 5.24
CA VAL A 459 3.69 -4.55 4.46
C VAL A 459 3.28 -4.85 3.02
N SER A 460 2.56 -3.94 2.39
CA SER A 460 2.29 -3.98 0.94
C SER A 460 2.91 -2.76 0.27
N PHE A 461 3.44 -2.95 -0.94
CA PHE A 461 4.02 -1.89 -1.74
C PHE A 461 3.06 -1.53 -2.88
N LEU A 462 2.90 -0.23 -3.14
CA LEU A 462 2.15 0.23 -4.30
C LEU A 462 3.10 0.37 -5.48
N VAL A 463 2.68 -0.16 -6.62
CA VAL A 463 3.44 -0.14 -7.87
C VAL A 463 2.67 0.73 -8.88
N PRO A 464 3.35 1.54 -9.70
CA PRO A 464 2.70 2.27 -10.78
C PRO A 464 1.93 1.32 -11.70
N CYS A 465 0.73 1.75 -12.12
CA CYS A 465 -0.12 1.01 -13.05
C CYS A 465 0.03 1.64 -14.45
N SER A 466 0.24 0.84 -15.49
CA SER A 466 0.24 1.38 -16.86
C SER A 466 -1.17 1.80 -17.24
N LEU A 467 -1.29 2.67 -18.24
CA LEU A 467 -2.58 3.15 -18.72
C LEU A 467 -3.51 2.01 -19.16
N VAL A 468 -2.99 1.05 -19.94
CA VAL A 468 -3.79 -0.08 -20.44
C VAL A 468 -4.30 -0.95 -19.28
N ASP A 469 -3.43 -1.24 -18.31
CA ASP A 469 -3.80 -2.03 -17.14
C ASP A 469 -4.83 -1.25 -16.29
N HIS A 470 -4.67 0.07 -16.15
CA HIS A 470 -5.61 0.94 -15.45
C HIS A 470 -7.01 0.92 -16.07
N LEU A 471 -7.11 1.18 -17.38
CA LEU A 471 -8.40 1.21 -18.09
C LEU A 471 -9.15 -0.13 -17.99
N TYR A 472 -8.42 -1.25 -18.05
CA TYR A 472 -9.01 -2.59 -17.95
C TYR A 472 -9.50 -2.91 -16.52
N LEU A 473 -8.82 -2.41 -15.49
CA LEU A 473 -9.17 -2.66 -14.07
C LEU A 473 -10.20 -1.69 -13.48
N LEU A 474 -10.45 -0.53 -14.11
CA LEU A 474 -11.44 0.44 -13.64
C LEU A 474 -12.85 -0.17 -13.55
N SER A 475 -13.70 0.39 -12.67
CA SER A 475 -15.14 0.06 -12.68
C SER A 475 -15.85 0.72 -13.86
N ASN A 476 -17.04 0.24 -14.24
CA ASN A 476 -17.82 0.85 -15.32
C ASN A 476 -18.16 2.32 -15.04
N GLU A 477 -18.44 2.68 -13.78
CA GLU A 477 -18.76 4.06 -13.40
C GLU A 477 -17.56 5.01 -13.58
N HIS A 478 -16.35 4.54 -13.26
CA HIS A 478 -15.12 5.34 -13.36
C HIS A 478 -14.56 5.38 -14.78
N LEU A 479 -14.84 4.38 -15.62
CA LEU A 479 -14.38 4.38 -17.00
C LEU A 479 -15.08 5.47 -17.84
N LEU A 480 -16.35 5.77 -17.54
CA LEU A 480 -17.12 6.83 -18.22
C LEU A 480 -16.55 8.23 -17.94
N THR A 481 -15.90 8.45 -16.79
CA THR A 481 -15.24 9.73 -16.49
C THR A 481 -13.93 9.92 -17.23
N GLU A 482 -13.28 8.82 -17.64
CA GLU A 482 -12.06 8.84 -18.44
C GLU A 482 -12.33 9.09 -19.93
N GLU A 483 -13.56 8.89 -20.42
CA GLU A 483 -13.95 9.25 -21.80
C GLU A 483 -13.77 10.76 -22.08
N ASP A 484 -13.91 11.60 -21.04
CA ASP A 484 -13.77 13.06 -21.12
C ASP A 484 -12.33 13.53 -20.86
N ALA A 485 -11.44 12.64 -20.39
CA ALA A 485 -10.04 12.96 -20.11
C ALA A 485 -9.19 12.79 -21.39
N ALA A 486 -8.31 13.75 -21.67
CA ALA A 486 -7.34 13.66 -22.77
C ALA A 486 -6.21 12.68 -22.39
N ILE A 487 -6.51 11.37 -22.40
CA ILE A 487 -5.56 10.29 -22.13
C ILE A 487 -4.39 10.34 -23.11
N PHE A 488 -4.70 10.68 -24.37
CA PHE A 488 -3.74 10.92 -25.44
C PHE A 488 -3.91 12.34 -25.98
N ASP A 489 -2.91 12.83 -26.70
CA ASP A 489 -2.96 14.14 -27.39
C ASP A 489 -4.14 14.23 -28.38
N ASP A 490 -4.64 13.08 -28.84
CA ASP A 490 -5.84 12.95 -29.68
C ASP A 490 -7.04 12.43 -28.87
N LEU A 491 -8.04 13.30 -28.70
CA LEU A 491 -9.31 12.98 -28.02
C LEU A 491 -10.11 11.90 -28.75
N GLU A 492 -10.05 11.87 -30.09
CA GLU A 492 -10.79 10.85 -30.85
C GLU A 492 -10.18 9.47 -30.64
N MET A 493 -8.85 9.41 -30.61
CA MET A 493 -8.11 8.18 -30.31
C MET A 493 -8.36 7.72 -28.87
N SER A 494 -8.36 8.65 -27.90
CA SER A 494 -8.66 8.36 -26.50
C SER A 494 -10.03 7.69 -26.35
N ARG A 495 -11.06 8.23 -27.02
CA ARG A 495 -12.40 7.65 -27.03
C ARG A 495 -12.43 6.26 -27.69
N ASP A 496 -11.80 6.10 -28.85
CA ASP A 496 -11.74 4.81 -29.55
C ASP A 496 -11.10 3.71 -28.68
N VAL A 497 -10.03 4.04 -27.93
CA VAL A 497 -9.38 3.11 -26.99
C VAL A 497 -10.26 2.78 -25.80
N VAL A 498 -10.95 3.77 -25.21
CA VAL A 498 -11.86 3.52 -24.08
C VAL A 498 -13.02 2.61 -24.50
N CYS A 499 -13.66 2.87 -25.65
CA CYS A 499 -14.71 2.01 -26.19
C CYS A 499 -14.20 0.60 -26.52
N LEU A 500 -12.96 0.47 -27.01
CA LEU A 500 -12.33 -0.83 -27.24
C LEU A 500 -12.15 -1.59 -25.92
N VAL A 501 -11.63 -0.95 -24.89
CA VAL A 501 -11.46 -1.56 -23.56
C VAL A 501 -12.81 -1.96 -22.95
N GLN A 502 -13.87 -1.18 -23.15
CA GLN A 502 -15.24 -1.58 -22.76
C GLN A 502 -15.65 -2.90 -23.42
N CYS A 503 -15.38 -3.07 -24.72
CA CYS A 503 -15.65 -4.33 -25.41
C CYS A 503 -14.85 -5.50 -24.82
N LEU A 504 -13.57 -5.29 -24.50
CA LEU A 504 -12.71 -6.31 -23.89
C LEU A 504 -13.24 -6.73 -22.51
N ARG A 505 -13.71 -5.78 -21.70
CA ARG A 505 -14.26 -6.06 -20.37
C ARG A 505 -15.57 -6.84 -20.43
N LEU A 506 -16.48 -6.50 -21.35
CA LEU A 506 -17.71 -7.28 -21.59
C LEU A 506 -17.39 -8.73 -22.00
N ILE A 507 -16.35 -8.94 -22.82
CA ILE A 507 -15.87 -10.29 -23.14
C ILE A 507 -15.30 -10.97 -21.89
N GLY A 508 -14.43 -10.29 -21.14
CA GLY A 508 -13.81 -10.86 -19.95
C GLY A 508 -14.82 -11.28 -18.87
N GLU A 509 -15.85 -10.46 -18.64
CA GLU A 509 -16.93 -10.70 -17.67
C GLU A 509 -17.88 -11.83 -18.11
N SER A 510 -18.02 -12.09 -19.41
CA SER A 510 -18.89 -13.14 -19.94
C SER A 510 -18.23 -14.52 -20.03
N ILE A 511 -16.92 -14.65 -19.78
CA ILE A 511 -16.20 -15.93 -19.84
C ILE A 511 -16.24 -16.64 -18.47
N PRO A 512 -16.91 -17.80 -18.34
CA PRO A 512 -16.84 -18.62 -17.14
C PRO A 512 -15.42 -19.16 -16.91
N MET A 513 -15.08 -19.44 -15.64
CA MET A 513 -13.75 -19.95 -15.26
C MET A 513 -13.36 -21.23 -16.01
N GLU A 514 -14.32 -22.13 -16.29
CA GLU A 514 -14.08 -23.36 -17.05
C GLU A 514 -13.64 -23.08 -18.50
N ILE A 515 -14.21 -22.06 -19.13
CA ILE A 515 -13.90 -21.65 -20.50
C ILE A 515 -12.57 -20.86 -20.52
N ALA A 516 -12.31 -20.03 -19.51
CA ALA A 516 -11.04 -19.32 -19.36
C ALA A 516 -9.84 -20.28 -19.31
N PHE A 517 -10.01 -21.44 -18.64
CA PHE A 517 -9.00 -22.49 -18.57
C PHE A 517 -8.64 -23.09 -19.95
N MET A 518 -9.54 -23.03 -20.94
CA MET A 518 -9.27 -23.51 -22.30
C MET A 518 -8.08 -22.77 -22.94
N MET A 519 -7.99 -21.46 -22.74
CA MET A 519 -6.88 -20.66 -23.26
C MET A 519 -5.55 -21.05 -22.58
N GLU A 520 -5.56 -21.20 -21.25
CA GLU A 520 -4.38 -21.62 -20.48
C GLU A 520 -3.91 -23.03 -20.90
N MET A 521 -4.84 -23.94 -21.13
CA MET A 521 -4.56 -25.29 -21.63
C MET A 521 -4.01 -25.31 -23.05
N ALA A 522 -4.47 -24.40 -23.92
CA ALA A 522 -3.92 -24.25 -25.25
C ALA A 522 -2.46 -23.77 -25.18
N CYS A 523 -2.19 -22.76 -24.36
CA CYS A 523 -0.83 -22.23 -24.16
C CYS A 523 0.12 -23.28 -23.60
N SER A 524 -0.30 -24.01 -22.54
CA SER A 524 0.53 -25.06 -21.92
C SER A 524 0.87 -26.20 -22.87
N ARG A 525 -0.01 -26.49 -23.84
CA ARG A 525 0.17 -27.51 -24.88
C ARG A 525 0.80 -26.98 -26.16
N LEU A 526 1.26 -25.72 -26.17
CA LEU A 526 1.83 -25.04 -27.34
C LEU A 526 0.90 -25.07 -28.56
N GLN A 527 -0.40 -25.01 -28.31
CA GLN A 527 -1.41 -24.87 -29.36
C GLN A 527 -1.55 -23.39 -29.76
N PRO A 528 -1.89 -23.10 -31.02
CA PRO A 528 -2.10 -21.72 -31.47
C PRO A 528 -3.24 -21.06 -30.67
N PRO A 529 -2.97 -19.98 -29.90
CA PRO A 529 -3.98 -19.34 -29.05
C PRO A 529 -5.13 -18.74 -29.88
N GLU A 530 -4.91 -18.46 -31.15
CA GLU A 530 -5.93 -17.99 -32.10
C GLU A 530 -7.08 -18.99 -32.24
N LYS A 531 -6.77 -20.29 -32.27
CA LYS A 531 -7.78 -21.36 -32.37
C LYS A 531 -8.56 -21.52 -31.08
N ALA A 532 -7.89 -21.38 -29.94
CA ALA A 532 -8.56 -21.39 -28.65
C ALA A 532 -9.53 -20.19 -28.53
N ALA A 533 -9.09 -19.00 -28.95
CA ALA A 533 -9.95 -17.81 -29.00
C ALA A 533 -11.17 -18.01 -29.92
N GLU A 534 -10.99 -18.65 -31.08
CA GLU A 534 -12.11 -18.96 -31.99
C GLU A 534 -13.13 -19.93 -31.38
N GLN A 535 -12.66 -20.93 -30.63
CA GLN A 535 -13.50 -21.88 -29.90
C GLN A 535 -14.27 -21.19 -28.77
N ILE A 536 -13.58 -20.43 -27.92
CA ILE A 536 -14.18 -19.65 -26.84
C ILE A 536 -15.24 -18.70 -27.39
N LEU A 537 -14.95 -18.00 -28.50
CA LEU A 537 -15.94 -17.14 -29.17
C LEU A 537 -17.17 -17.93 -29.65
N GLY A 538 -16.97 -19.14 -30.17
CA GLY A 538 -18.06 -20.03 -30.57
C GLY A 538 -18.98 -20.37 -29.38
N ASP A 539 -18.39 -20.67 -28.23
CA ASP A 539 -19.13 -21.01 -27.01
C ASP A 539 -19.84 -19.78 -26.41
N LEU A 540 -19.21 -18.60 -26.44
CA LEU A 540 -19.84 -17.34 -26.01
C LEU A 540 -21.07 -17.02 -26.85
N ILE A 541 -20.98 -17.14 -28.19
CA ILE A 541 -22.12 -16.91 -29.08
C ILE A 541 -23.23 -17.94 -28.85
N ALA A 542 -22.88 -19.20 -28.62
CA ALA A 542 -23.85 -20.26 -28.39
C ALA A 542 -24.60 -20.09 -27.06
N ASN A 543 -23.95 -19.50 -26.06
CA ASN A 543 -24.47 -19.33 -24.70
C ASN A 543 -24.80 -17.87 -24.35
N ASP A 544 -25.00 -16.99 -25.34
CA ASP A 544 -25.29 -15.57 -25.11
C ASP A 544 -26.72 -15.36 -24.58
N THR A 545 -26.90 -15.49 -23.27
CA THR A 545 -28.21 -15.34 -22.62
C THR A 545 -28.56 -13.89 -22.29
N GLU A 546 -27.58 -12.99 -22.23
CA GLU A 546 -27.74 -11.60 -21.78
C GLU A 546 -27.65 -10.58 -22.93
N ASN A 547 -27.60 -11.03 -24.19
CA ASN A 547 -27.37 -10.20 -25.37
C ASN A 547 -26.04 -9.41 -25.32
N VAL A 548 -25.02 -9.98 -24.67
CA VAL A 548 -23.69 -9.36 -24.53
C VAL A 548 -23.07 -9.10 -25.90
N MET A 549 -23.34 -9.97 -26.87
CA MET A 549 -22.83 -9.81 -28.24
C MET A 549 -23.45 -8.60 -28.95
N GLU A 550 -24.71 -8.26 -28.66
CA GLU A 550 -25.35 -7.05 -29.19
C GLU A 550 -24.74 -5.78 -28.57
N ASP A 551 -24.47 -5.81 -27.26
CA ASP A 551 -23.81 -4.70 -26.56
C ASP A 551 -22.38 -4.46 -27.07
N ILE A 552 -21.60 -5.53 -27.24
CA ILE A 552 -20.27 -5.47 -27.86
C ILE A 552 -20.39 -4.89 -29.28
N HIS A 553 -21.36 -5.34 -30.08
CA HIS A 553 -21.55 -4.84 -31.43
C HIS A 553 -21.90 -3.34 -31.46
N SER A 554 -22.79 -2.91 -30.57
CA SER A 554 -23.18 -1.51 -30.39
C SER A 554 -21.95 -0.64 -30.06
N LYS A 555 -21.12 -1.09 -29.11
CA LYS A 555 -19.88 -0.39 -28.73
C LYS A 555 -18.83 -0.37 -29.82
N LEU A 556 -18.67 -1.46 -30.57
CA LEU A 556 -17.77 -1.50 -31.73
C LEU A 556 -18.17 -0.49 -32.82
N GLN A 557 -19.46 -0.20 -32.99
CA GLN A 557 -19.93 0.81 -33.95
C GLN A 557 -19.58 2.24 -33.52
N GLU A 558 -19.32 2.49 -32.23
CA GLU A 558 -18.87 3.80 -31.75
C GLU A 558 -17.40 4.07 -32.11
N ILE A 559 -16.62 3.03 -32.36
CA ILE A 559 -15.18 3.11 -32.65
C ILE A 559 -14.96 3.51 -34.11
N ARG A 560 -14.24 4.61 -34.34
CA ARG A 560 -13.97 5.10 -35.70
C ARG A 560 -12.89 4.28 -36.40
N ASN A 561 -11.81 3.96 -35.70
CA ASN A 561 -10.69 3.21 -36.25
C ASN A 561 -10.24 2.07 -35.32
N PRO A 562 -10.95 0.93 -35.32
CA PRO A 562 -10.65 -0.18 -34.41
C PRO A 562 -9.26 -0.79 -34.64
N ILE A 563 -8.77 -0.81 -35.88
CA ILE A 563 -7.42 -1.29 -36.21
C ILE A 563 -6.36 -0.42 -35.54
N HIS A 564 -6.52 0.90 -35.56
CA HIS A 564 -5.58 1.81 -34.93
C HIS A 564 -5.62 1.70 -33.40
N ALA A 565 -6.82 1.67 -32.80
CA ALA A 565 -7.00 1.52 -31.36
C ALA A 565 -6.39 0.20 -30.83
N ILE A 566 -6.61 -0.91 -31.53
CA ILE A 566 -5.98 -2.21 -31.23
C ILE A 566 -4.45 -2.11 -31.34
N GLY A 567 -3.95 -1.48 -32.40
CA GLY A 567 -2.51 -1.26 -32.60
C GLY A 567 -1.86 -0.45 -31.47
N VAL A 568 -2.56 0.55 -30.93
CA VAL A 568 -2.12 1.33 -29.77
C VAL A 568 -2.08 0.45 -28.52
N LEU A 569 -3.14 -0.31 -28.21
CA LEU A 569 -3.13 -1.21 -27.05
C LEU A 569 -1.99 -2.23 -27.10
N ILE A 570 -1.77 -2.86 -28.27
CA ILE A 570 -0.67 -3.82 -28.44
C ILE A 570 0.68 -3.12 -28.20
N ARG A 571 0.88 -1.91 -28.74
CA ARG A 571 2.13 -1.16 -28.55
C ARG A 571 2.37 -0.80 -27.08
N GLU A 572 1.35 -0.32 -26.37
CA GLU A 572 1.47 0.01 -24.93
C GLU A 572 1.75 -1.23 -24.06
N MET A 573 1.33 -2.42 -24.51
CA MET A 573 1.67 -3.69 -23.86
C MET A 573 3.00 -4.29 -24.35
N ASP A 574 3.65 -3.73 -25.35
CA ASP A 574 4.86 -4.28 -25.98
C ASP A 574 6.11 -3.51 -25.54
N TYR A 575 6.78 -4.04 -24.51
CA TYR A 575 7.96 -3.43 -23.92
C TYR A 575 9.20 -3.44 -24.85
N GLU A 576 9.22 -4.22 -25.94
CA GLU A 576 10.36 -4.20 -26.88
C GLU A 576 10.47 -2.85 -27.60
N THR A 577 9.34 -2.14 -27.76
CA THR A 577 9.29 -0.90 -28.53
C THR A 577 9.80 0.32 -27.75
N ASP A 578 9.97 0.21 -26.43
CA ASP A 578 10.36 1.30 -25.53
C ASP A 578 11.89 1.46 -25.42
N THR A 579 12.54 1.55 -26.59
CA THR A 579 14.00 1.73 -26.71
C THR A 579 14.52 3.07 -26.16
N ASP A 580 13.64 4.01 -25.79
CA ASP A 580 14.02 5.28 -25.17
C ASP A 580 14.33 5.17 -23.67
N MET A 581 13.95 4.06 -23.01
CA MET A 581 14.40 3.76 -21.64
C MET A 581 15.93 3.65 -21.52
N GLU A 582 16.63 3.35 -22.62
CA GLU A 582 18.09 3.29 -22.66
C GLU A 582 18.77 4.67 -22.58
N ARG A 583 18.05 5.76 -22.86
CA ARG A 583 18.63 7.12 -22.95
C ARG A 583 18.31 8.02 -21.75
N ALA A 584 17.36 7.65 -20.90
CA ALA A 584 16.85 8.54 -19.84
C ALA A 584 17.58 8.41 -18.49
N HIS A 585 18.36 7.36 -18.26
CA HIS A 585 18.96 7.10 -16.94
C HIS A 585 20.49 7.27 -16.97
N PRO A 586 21.08 8.08 -16.05
CA PRO A 586 22.53 8.21 -15.99
C PRO A 586 23.18 6.84 -15.72
N LEU A 587 24.29 6.57 -16.42
CA LEU A 587 25.10 5.33 -16.38
C LEU A 587 25.46 4.83 -14.96
N ASN A 588 25.36 5.69 -13.93
CA ASN A 588 25.55 5.31 -12.52
C ASN A 588 24.43 4.43 -11.95
N MET A 589 23.24 4.39 -12.55
CA MET A 589 22.11 3.55 -12.11
C MET A 589 22.21 2.10 -12.66
N ARG A 590 23.02 1.88 -13.71
CA ARG A 590 23.39 0.55 -14.21
C ARG A 590 24.47 -0.12 -13.35
N LEU A 591 25.13 0.60 -12.45
CA LEU A 591 26.06 0.01 -11.49
C LEU A 591 25.26 -0.75 -10.42
N ASN A 592 25.03 -2.03 -10.72
CA ASN A 592 24.56 -3.13 -9.90
C ASN A 592 23.13 -3.06 -9.31
N LEU A 593 22.13 -3.47 -10.12
CA LEU A 593 20.89 -4.08 -9.60
C LEU A 593 21.16 -5.35 -8.75
N THR A 594 22.38 -5.90 -8.83
CA THR A 594 22.88 -6.93 -7.91
C THR A 594 23.32 -6.40 -6.55
N GLN A 595 23.45 -5.08 -6.38
CA GLN A 595 23.84 -4.41 -5.11
C GLN A 595 22.70 -3.57 -4.51
N LEU A 596 21.78 -3.05 -5.33
CA LEU A 596 20.56 -2.36 -4.90
C LEU A 596 19.36 -3.26 -5.16
N TYR A 597 18.38 -3.32 -4.25
CA TYR A 597 17.25 -4.27 -4.31
C TYR A 597 17.65 -5.76 -4.23
N GLY A 598 18.79 -6.07 -3.60
CA GLY A 598 19.31 -7.45 -3.47
C GLY A 598 18.64 -8.30 -2.38
N SER A 599 17.76 -7.73 -1.55
CA SER A 599 17.02 -8.51 -0.56
C SER A 599 15.96 -9.40 -1.21
N SER A 600 15.63 -10.53 -0.57
CA SER A 600 14.49 -11.37 -0.85
C SER A 600 13.17 -10.61 -0.83
N THR A 601 13.01 -9.61 0.06
CA THR A 601 11.82 -8.74 0.09
C THR A 601 11.69 -7.95 -1.22
N ALA A 602 12.77 -7.32 -1.68
CA ALA A 602 12.77 -6.56 -2.93
C ALA A 602 12.55 -7.46 -4.15
N VAL A 603 13.27 -8.59 -4.23
CA VAL A 603 13.07 -9.60 -5.29
C VAL A 603 11.62 -10.07 -5.29
N SER A 604 11.04 -10.37 -4.12
CA SER A 604 9.64 -10.75 -3.99
C SER A 604 8.70 -9.65 -4.50
N VAL A 605 8.90 -8.40 -4.12
CA VAL A 605 8.08 -7.26 -4.59
C VAL A 605 8.13 -7.15 -6.12
N VAL A 606 9.32 -7.25 -6.71
CA VAL A 606 9.50 -7.20 -8.17
C VAL A 606 8.84 -8.39 -8.86
N CYS A 607 9.11 -9.61 -8.40
CA CYS A 607 8.49 -10.84 -8.94
C CYS A 607 6.96 -10.77 -8.85
N TRP A 608 6.42 -10.26 -7.75
CA TRP A 608 4.98 -10.05 -7.58
C TRP A 608 4.44 -8.99 -8.53
N GLY A 609 5.13 -7.85 -8.69
CA GLY A 609 4.76 -6.82 -9.65
C GLY A 609 4.69 -7.36 -11.09
N VAL A 610 5.74 -8.08 -11.51
CA VAL A 610 5.81 -8.72 -12.83
C VAL A 610 4.71 -9.76 -13.01
N CYS A 611 4.48 -10.62 -12.02
CA CYS A 611 3.40 -11.61 -12.02
C CYS A 611 2.03 -10.95 -12.22
N LYS A 612 1.76 -9.84 -11.51
CA LYS A 612 0.50 -9.10 -11.61
C LYS A 612 0.32 -8.48 -12.98
N ILE A 613 1.31 -7.77 -13.49
CA ILE A 613 1.29 -7.17 -14.83
C ILE A 613 1.06 -8.26 -15.89
N ALA A 614 1.82 -9.36 -15.81
CA ALA A 614 1.68 -10.48 -16.75
C ALA A 614 0.29 -11.14 -16.68
N THR A 615 -0.29 -11.26 -15.49
CA THR A 615 -1.64 -11.81 -15.31
C THR A 615 -2.70 -10.92 -15.94
N ILE A 616 -2.66 -9.61 -15.69
CA ILE A 616 -3.61 -8.64 -16.26
C ILE A 616 -3.47 -8.62 -17.78
N ARG A 617 -2.24 -8.50 -18.30
CA ARG A 617 -2.01 -8.43 -19.74
C ARG A 617 -2.30 -9.72 -20.47
N PHE A 618 -2.14 -10.87 -19.82
CA PHE A 618 -2.63 -12.14 -20.35
C PHE A 618 -4.15 -12.13 -20.55
N GLN A 619 -4.92 -11.60 -19.58
CA GLN A 619 -6.37 -11.47 -19.70
C GLN A 619 -6.75 -10.50 -20.83
N ILE A 620 -6.10 -9.33 -20.89
CA ILE A 620 -6.32 -8.35 -21.96
C ILE A 620 -6.04 -8.97 -23.33
N CYS A 621 -4.92 -9.69 -23.49
CA CYS A 621 -4.57 -10.33 -24.76
C CYS A 621 -5.54 -11.45 -25.13
N ARG A 622 -6.02 -12.24 -24.16
CA ARG A 622 -7.04 -13.27 -24.38
C ARG A 622 -8.32 -12.63 -24.92
N ASP A 623 -8.83 -11.62 -24.23
CA ASP A 623 -10.08 -10.96 -24.58
C ASP A 623 -9.94 -10.23 -25.93
N LEU A 624 -8.75 -9.66 -26.19
CA LEU A 624 -8.43 -9.01 -27.45
C LEU A 624 -8.38 -10.00 -28.61
N LEU A 625 -7.79 -11.19 -28.44
CA LEU A 625 -7.82 -12.24 -29.46
C LEU A 625 -9.27 -12.67 -29.76
N ILE A 626 -10.09 -12.85 -28.74
CA ILE A 626 -11.52 -13.21 -28.90
C ILE A 626 -12.25 -12.10 -29.68
N LEU A 627 -12.03 -10.83 -29.33
CA LEU A 627 -12.60 -9.70 -30.05
C LEU A 627 -12.10 -9.61 -31.49
N GLN A 628 -10.81 -9.85 -31.74
CA GLN A 628 -10.24 -9.89 -33.08
C GLN A 628 -10.87 -11.00 -33.94
N GLN A 629 -11.16 -12.17 -33.35
CA GLN A 629 -11.91 -13.25 -34.02
C GLN A 629 -13.37 -12.85 -34.31
N LEU A 630 -14.02 -12.14 -33.38
CA LEU A 630 -15.37 -11.61 -33.60
C LEU A 630 -15.39 -10.62 -34.76
N LEU A 631 -14.44 -9.68 -34.79
CA LEU A 631 -14.29 -8.73 -35.89
C LEU A 631 -14.07 -9.44 -37.24
N LEU A 632 -13.35 -10.57 -37.27
CA LEU A 632 -13.17 -11.36 -38.50
C LEU A 632 -14.48 -12.00 -38.96
N ARG A 633 -15.33 -12.46 -38.03
CA ARG A 633 -16.66 -13.01 -38.34
C ARG A 633 -17.66 -11.93 -38.78
N LEU A 634 -17.60 -10.73 -38.18
CA LEU A 634 -18.44 -9.59 -38.54
C LEU A 634 -18.02 -8.93 -39.86
N GLY A 635 -16.73 -9.05 -40.23
CA GLY A 635 -16.13 -8.50 -41.44
C GLY A 635 -16.57 -9.15 -42.76
N ASP A 636 -17.74 -9.78 -42.81
CA ASP A 636 -18.32 -10.26 -44.06
C ASP A 636 -18.43 -9.07 -45.05
N PRO A 637 -17.98 -9.21 -46.32
CA PRO A 637 -17.45 -8.12 -47.14
C PRO A 637 -18.48 -7.07 -47.63
N MET A 638 -19.70 -7.08 -47.11
CA MET A 638 -20.74 -6.11 -47.46
C MET A 638 -20.80 -4.87 -46.57
N VAL A 639 -20.18 -4.84 -45.38
CA VAL A 639 -20.40 -3.74 -44.39
C VAL A 639 -19.16 -2.90 -44.08
N LEU A 640 -17.93 -3.45 -44.19
CA LEU A 640 -16.68 -2.74 -43.87
C LEU A 640 -15.68 -2.89 -45.03
N GLY A 641 -15.41 -1.81 -45.77
CA GLY A 641 -14.80 -1.85 -47.09
C GLY A 641 -13.41 -2.52 -47.21
N GLY A 642 -13.32 -3.59 -47.99
CA GLY A 642 -12.15 -3.97 -48.79
C GLY A 642 -10.99 -4.68 -48.08
N GLY A 643 -10.36 -5.65 -48.76
CA GLY A 643 -9.35 -6.58 -48.22
C GLY A 643 -8.08 -5.98 -47.59
N GLN A 644 -7.85 -4.67 -47.65
CA GLN A 644 -6.79 -4.01 -46.89
C GLN A 644 -7.08 -4.00 -45.38
N LEU A 645 -8.35 -3.81 -44.97
CA LEU A 645 -8.75 -3.89 -43.56
C LEU A 645 -8.55 -5.30 -43.01
N PHE A 646 -8.92 -6.31 -43.80
CA PHE A 646 -8.72 -7.72 -43.45
C PHE A 646 -7.24 -8.08 -43.29
N GLN A 647 -6.36 -7.58 -44.16
CA GLN A 647 -4.92 -7.82 -44.06
C GLN A 647 -4.30 -7.14 -42.83
N SER A 648 -4.67 -5.90 -42.54
CA SER A 648 -4.23 -5.20 -41.32
C SER A 648 -4.74 -5.89 -40.05
N GLN A 649 -5.96 -6.43 -40.09
CA GLN A 649 -6.53 -7.17 -38.96
C GLN A 649 -5.82 -8.51 -38.71
N GLN A 650 -5.45 -9.24 -39.77
CA GLN A 650 -4.63 -10.45 -39.65
C GLN A 650 -3.24 -10.14 -39.09
N ASP A 651 -2.61 -9.04 -39.51
CA ASP A 651 -1.31 -8.61 -38.99
C ASP A 651 -1.37 -8.33 -37.47
N LEU A 652 -2.39 -7.61 -37.01
CA LEU A 652 -2.60 -7.37 -35.58
C LEU A 652 -2.82 -8.67 -34.78
N LEU A 653 -3.54 -9.63 -35.35
CA LEU A 653 -3.79 -10.93 -34.73
C LEU A 653 -2.48 -11.72 -34.54
N HIS A 654 -1.59 -11.67 -35.55
CA HIS A 654 -0.25 -12.25 -35.48
C HIS A 654 0.69 -11.53 -34.50
N ARG A 655 0.36 -10.32 -34.04
CA ARG A 655 1.09 -9.61 -32.98
C ARG A 655 0.53 -9.91 -31.58
N THR A 656 -0.79 -10.02 -31.43
CA THR A 656 -1.42 -10.32 -30.13
C THR A 656 -1.05 -11.72 -29.61
N SER A 657 -0.97 -12.70 -30.51
CA SER A 657 -0.72 -14.11 -30.14
C SER A 657 0.65 -14.35 -29.48
N PRO A 658 1.79 -13.90 -30.05
CA PRO A 658 3.09 -13.96 -29.37
C PRO A 658 3.09 -13.22 -28.04
N LEU A 659 2.43 -12.06 -27.96
CA LEU A 659 2.34 -11.27 -26.74
C LEU A 659 1.61 -12.03 -25.62
N LEU A 660 0.50 -12.69 -25.95
CA LEU A 660 -0.23 -13.57 -25.03
C LEU A 660 0.66 -14.70 -24.50
N LEU A 661 1.40 -15.36 -25.40
CA LEU A 661 2.30 -16.46 -25.03
C LEU A 661 3.46 -15.98 -24.14
N SER A 662 4.02 -14.81 -24.41
CA SER A 662 5.04 -14.20 -23.56
C SER A 662 4.51 -13.92 -22.16
N TYR A 663 3.31 -13.34 -22.04
CA TYR A 663 2.71 -13.08 -20.73
C TYR A 663 2.29 -14.35 -20.00
N TYR A 664 1.84 -15.38 -20.72
CA TYR A 664 1.62 -16.71 -20.16
C TYR A 664 2.90 -17.29 -19.57
N LEU A 665 4.01 -17.23 -20.32
CA LEU A 665 5.29 -17.75 -19.87
C LEU A 665 5.80 -17.01 -18.63
N ILE A 666 5.73 -15.67 -18.62
CA ILE A 666 6.16 -14.85 -17.48
C ILE A 666 5.31 -15.17 -16.25
N ARG A 667 3.98 -15.25 -16.40
CA ARG A 667 3.05 -15.61 -15.31
C ARG A 667 3.32 -17.01 -14.77
N TRP A 668 3.56 -17.98 -15.65
CA TRP A 668 3.90 -19.35 -15.25
C TRP A 668 5.23 -19.39 -14.48
N ALA A 669 6.26 -18.72 -15.00
CA ALA A 669 7.57 -18.67 -14.36
C ALA A 669 7.51 -17.99 -12.98
N SER A 670 6.72 -16.92 -12.83
CA SER A 670 6.58 -16.21 -11.55
C SER A 670 5.79 -16.98 -10.49
N GLN A 671 5.08 -18.05 -10.86
CA GLN A 671 4.36 -18.94 -9.94
C GLN A 671 5.18 -20.16 -9.55
N CYS A 672 6.28 -20.42 -10.26
CA CYS A 672 7.16 -21.54 -9.97
C CYS A 672 7.97 -21.25 -8.69
N PRO A 673 8.05 -22.18 -7.73
CA PRO A 673 8.90 -22.00 -6.56
C PRO A 673 10.35 -21.90 -7.03
N ALA A 674 11.06 -20.87 -6.56
CA ALA A 674 12.50 -20.77 -6.73
C ALA A 674 13.12 -21.95 -5.98
N SER A 675 13.58 -22.96 -6.74
CA SER A 675 14.31 -24.10 -6.21
C SER A 675 15.79 -23.91 -6.53
N ASP A 676 16.66 -24.33 -5.62
CA ASP A 676 18.09 -24.32 -5.87
C ASP A 676 18.39 -25.21 -7.07
N ILE A 677 18.77 -24.59 -8.19
CA ILE A 677 19.16 -25.30 -9.40
C ILE A 677 20.56 -25.88 -9.15
N PRO A 678 20.77 -27.21 -9.30
CA PRO A 678 22.12 -27.78 -9.23
C PRO A 678 23.06 -27.03 -10.18
N ILE A 679 24.27 -26.71 -9.71
CA ILE A 679 25.24 -25.87 -10.43
C ILE A 679 25.51 -26.40 -11.85
N ASP A 680 25.56 -27.72 -12.03
CA ASP A 680 25.76 -28.36 -13.33
C ASP A 680 24.64 -28.03 -14.35
N THR A 681 23.39 -27.99 -13.87
CA THR A 681 22.22 -27.63 -14.68
C THR A 681 22.22 -26.14 -14.99
N LEU A 682 22.63 -25.30 -14.04
CA LEU A 682 22.77 -23.86 -14.23
C LEU A 682 23.84 -23.54 -15.27
N GLU A 683 25.03 -24.15 -15.19
CA GLU A 683 26.11 -23.97 -16.16
C GLU A 683 25.70 -24.44 -17.56
N SER A 684 25.01 -25.59 -17.66
CA SER A 684 24.48 -26.07 -18.93
C SER A 684 23.46 -25.09 -19.53
N ASN A 685 22.55 -24.56 -18.72
CA ASN A 685 21.55 -23.59 -19.15
C ASN A 685 22.19 -22.26 -19.56
N LEU A 686 23.18 -21.76 -18.80
CA LEU A 686 23.94 -20.56 -19.14
C LEU A 686 24.73 -20.73 -20.44
N GLN A 687 25.31 -21.91 -20.68
CA GLN A 687 25.94 -22.23 -21.96
C GLN A 687 24.92 -22.20 -23.11
N HIS A 688 23.73 -22.78 -22.93
CA HIS A 688 22.66 -22.72 -23.92
C HIS A 688 22.14 -21.29 -24.17
N LEU A 689 22.00 -20.48 -23.12
CA LEU A 689 21.60 -19.07 -23.21
C LEU A 689 22.68 -18.20 -23.86
N SER A 690 23.96 -18.48 -23.62
CA SER A 690 25.08 -17.78 -24.26
C SER A 690 25.13 -18.02 -25.77
N VAL A 691 24.66 -19.18 -26.25
CA VAL A 691 24.50 -19.49 -27.68
C VAL A 691 23.36 -18.68 -28.31
N LEU A 692 22.39 -18.23 -27.52
CA LEU A 692 21.27 -17.38 -27.95
C LEU A 692 21.61 -15.88 -27.92
N GLU A 693 22.86 -15.49 -27.63
CA GLU A 693 23.28 -14.09 -27.41
C GLU A 693 22.48 -13.34 -26.31
N LEU A 694 21.74 -14.08 -25.47
CA LEU A 694 20.98 -13.55 -24.33
C LEU A 694 21.81 -13.47 -23.05
N ALA A 695 23.13 -13.70 -23.12
CA ALA A 695 24.01 -13.53 -21.98
C ALA A 695 24.07 -12.06 -21.58
N ASP A 696 23.94 -11.80 -20.28
CA ASP A 696 24.18 -10.49 -19.68
C ASP A 696 25.42 -9.85 -20.29
N THR A 697 25.29 -8.58 -20.71
CA THR A 697 26.44 -7.73 -21.01
C THR A 697 27.41 -7.86 -19.84
N THR A 698 28.52 -8.52 -20.15
CA THR A 698 29.56 -8.96 -19.22
C THR A 698 29.80 -7.97 -18.09
N VAL A 699 29.67 -8.45 -16.86
CA VAL A 699 30.28 -7.86 -15.67
C VAL A 699 31.73 -7.52 -16.03
N LEU A 700 32.01 -6.23 -16.19
CA LEU A 700 33.35 -5.73 -16.42
C LEU A 700 34.20 -6.14 -15.22
N THR A 701 35.10 -7.08 -15.46
CA THR A 701 36.16 -7.46 -14.52
C THR A 701 36.85 -6.22 -13.98
N PRO A 702 37.14 -6.11 -12.67
CA PRO A 702 37.90 -5.00 -12.14
C PRO A 702 39.30 -5.06 -12.73
N HIS A 703 39.65 -4.09 -13.57
CA HIS A 703 41.03 -3.89 -13.96
C HIS A 703 41.85 -3.56 -12.70
N LYS A 704 42.95 -4.30 -12.54
CA LYS A 704 43.98 -4.17 -11.50
C LYS A 704 44.46 -2.75 -11.28
#